data_AF-A0A5J5ESE7-F1
#
_entry.id   AF-A0A5J5ESE7-F1
#
_cell.length_a   1.000
_cell.length_b   1.000
_cell.length_c   1.000
_cell.angle_alpha   90.00
_cell.angle_beta   90.00
_cell.angle_gamma   90.00
#
_symmetry.space_group_name_H-M   'P 1'
#
loop_
_entity.id
_entity.type
_entity.pdbx_description
1 polymer ?
#
loop_
_entity_poly.entity_id
_entity_poly.type
_entity_poly.pdbx_seq_one_letter_code
_entity_poly.pdbx_strand_id
1 'polypeptide(L)'
;MGGTKVEELHQGPLVSDTELSMAFRNLETIMAAHPSPVIPERLISPILIPLWGLMCYAQSIGRSAWHDRAAAILKSYLAVSIDSSVLRKIQEGLLFTGNNEWEYAPGSTGGIEIRKKDASSKSGINMDLLNFRVEKFLEILGDESVPASVLSDYFLSIFRTWLARDKEEEPLKMLVTVKILQEMLQTHGERLAKQPTEILQIIKEILDEYVAYLDEQKRPKARTPAAAPSLSSLGSIVQELPESTGDEGEGTEEDRRAETVAMALTLLSVLVSSPETKLSETDERLVTTLHPSLQYLSNAKDIDPNLTSLAVNISSLLLIHAPTLQAGSAQPPLAEQQRETYATALSYLRDPLVPVRAHGLHLLRQLILAHSPIVDVTNTARLLITMLKDGDSFVYLNVVKCLAALTDRHSKTVTKMLVSAYLNESDVLNLKEKLGLDERLRIGEALLGTVQRLGQALVGEVAEVVAQGMLSVISRRRTGERLTPTQLAQREHAAKIVAGWANTPHEDLRIRASALSILGAAVQTNPSGMGPRVLGEVLNTSLAILTQETSAESAILRRAAVVAISAVLNALVRADEEDREGRTWRGDVWKVLQARVGDIKRVLGYVRVTDVDGLVREQAGVVEENLAAVLERRMLGGAASVRDMGGRLLGETAPGGIQVL
;
A
#
# COMPACT_ATOMS: atom_id res chain seq x y z
N MET A 1 -6.84 -23.91 -60.52
CA MET A 1 -8.03 -23.03 -60.37
C MET A 1 -9.16 -23.86 -59.80
N GLY A 2 -9.88 -23.33 -58.81
CA GLY A 2 -10.99 -23.98 -58.11
C GLY A 2 -10.47 -24.83 -56.95
N GLY A 3 -10.38 -24.35 -55.71
CA GLY A 3 -11.38 -23.56 -54.99
C GLY A 3 -11.83 -24.42 -53.81
N THR A 4 -10.93 -24.69 -52.87
CA THR A 4 -11.27 -25.20 -51.55
C THR A 4 -12.10 -24.10 -50.86
N LYS A 5 -13.42 -24.21 -50.97
CA LYS A 5 -14.33 -23.53 -50.05
C LYS A 5 -14.01 -24.09 -48.66
N VAL A 6 -13.19 -23.33 -47.93
CA VAL A 6 -13.21 -23.32 -46.49
C VAL A 6 -14.63 -22.86 -46.13
N GLU A 7 -15.50 -23.80 -45.80
CA GLU A 7 -16.71 -23.49 -45.03
C GLU A 7 -16.24 -23.13 -43.62
N GLU A 8 -15.73 -21.92 -43.48
CA GLU A 8 -15.74 -21.21 -42.20
C GLU A 8 -17.22 -21.03 -41.86
N LEU A 9 -17.74 -21.95 -41.05
CA LEU A 9 -19.00 -21.80 -40.34
C LEU A 9 -18.90 -20.51 -39.52
N HIS A 10 -19.34 -19.39 -40.08
CA HIS A 10 -19.72 -18.20 -39.33
C HIS A 10 -20.92 -18.57 -38.44
N GLN A 11 -20.68 -19.31 -37.36
CA GLN A 11 -21.62 -19.37 -36.25
C GLN A 11 -21.58 -17.98 -35.62
N GLY A 12 -22.62 -17.19 -35.87
CA GLY A 12 -22.83 -15.91 -35.21
C GLY A 12 -22.81 -16.07 -33.68
N PRO A 13 -22.71 -14.95 -32.93
CA PRO A 13 -22.73 -15.03 -31.47
C PRO A 13 -24.00 -15.73 -30.98
N LEU A 14 -23.86 -16.56 -29.95
CA LEU A 14 -24.99 -17.20 -29.26
C LEU A 14 -25.89 -16.14 -28.61
N VAL A 15 -25.28 -15.07 -28.09
CA VAL A 15 -25.96 -13.86 -27.63
C VAL A 15 -25.15 -12.67 -28.10
N SER A 16 -25.78 -11.79 -28.88
CA SER A 16 -25.13 -10.57 -29.36
C SER A 16 -24.88 -9.57 -28.23
N ASP A 17 -23.94 -8.65 -28.45
CA ASP A 17 -23.66 -7.57 -27.50
C ASP A 17 -24.87 -6.66 -27.23
N THR A 18 -25.72 -6.45 -28.24
CA THR A 18 -26.96 -5.67 -28.11
C THR A 18 -27.98 -6.38 -27.21
N GLU A 19 -28.19 -7.68 -27.39
CA GLU A 19 -29.10 -8.48 -26.57
C GLU A 19 -28.61 -8.58 -25.13
N LEU A 20 -27.31 -8.81 -24.93
CA LEU A 20 -26.71 -8.86 -23.60
C LEU A 20 -26.82 -7.51 -22.89
N SER A 21 -26.57 -6.39 -23.58
CA SER A 21 -26.71 -5.05 -23.02
C SER A 21 -28.15 -4.73 -22.61
N MET A 22 -29.12 -5.18 -23.42
CA MET A 22 -30.55 -5.05 -23.10
C MET A 22 -30.93 -5.89 -21.87
N ALA A 23 -30.41 -7.11 -21.74
CA ALA A 23 -30.61 -7.95 -20.56
C ALA A 23 -30.10 -7.26 -19.28
N PHE A 24 -28.90 -6.67 -19.33
CA PHE A 24 -28.34 -5.89 -18.21
C PHE A 24 -29.23 -4.68 -17.86
N ARG A 25 -29.72 -3.95 -18.86
CA ARG A 25 -30.57 -2.78 -18.63
C ARG A 25 -31.88 -3.17 -17.94
N ASN A 26 -32.45 -4.30 -18.35
CA ASN A 26 -33.66 -4.83 -17.72
C ASN A 26 -33.38 -5.27 -16.28
N LEU A 27 -32.26 -5.96 -16.04
CA LEU A 27 -31.84 -6.38 -14.70
C LEU A 27 -31.64 -5.17 -13.77
N GLU A 28 -30.91 -4.14 -14.23
CA GLU A 28 -30.70 -2.88 -13.50
C GLU A 28 -32.03 -2.21 -13.16
N THR A 29 -32.96 -2.16 -14.12
CA THR A 29 -34.29 -1.56 -13.91
C THR A 29 -35.11 -2.34 -12.87
N ILE A 30 -35.10 -3.67 -12.93
CA ILE A 30 -35.82 -4.54 -11.99
C ILE A 30 -35.24 -4.40 -10.57
N MET A 31 -33.91 -4.35 -10.45
CA MET A 31 -33.24 -4.15 -9.16
C MET A 31 -33.51 -2.76 -8.58
N ALA A 32 -33.55 -1.71 -9.40
CA ALA A 32 -33.88 -0.35 -8.96
C ALA A 32 -35.36 -0.18 -8.58
N ALA A 33 -36.27 -0.90 -9.23
CA ALA A 33 -37.71 -0.79 -9.00
C ALA A 33 -38.19 -1.48 -7.71
N HIS A 34 -37.43 -2.44 -7.19
CA HIS A 34 -37.88 -3.26 -6.06
C HIS A 34 -36.83 -3.35 -4.94
N PRO A 35 -36.99 -2.60 -3.83
CA PRO A 35 -36.06 -2.63 -2.70
C PRO A 35 -36.19 -3.89 -1.80
N SER A 36 -36.76 -4.99 -2.31
CA SER A 36 -36.93 -6.23 -1.54
C SER A 36 -35.72 -7.16 -1.72
N PRO A 37 -35.18 -7.76 -0.64
CA PRO A 37 -34.00 -8.61 -0.70
C PRO A 37 -34.17 -9.91 -1.50
N VAL A 38 -35.41 -10.37 -1.66
CA VAL A 38 -35.74 -11.66 -2.30
C VAL A 38 -35.52 -11.64 -3.82
N ILE A 39 -35.67 -10.47 -4.44
CA ILE A 39 -35.59 -10.33 -5.90
C ILE A 39 -34.13 -10.41 -6.38
N PRO A 40 -33.18 -9.66 -5.80
CA PRO A 40 -31.75 -9.86 -6.06
C PRO A 40 -31.32 -11.31 -5.82
N GLU A 41 -31.79 -11.95 -4.74
CA GLU A 41 -31.46 -13.34 -4.44
C GLU A 41 -31.87 -14.30 -5.54
N ARG A 42 -33.12 -14.24 -6.00
CA ARG A 42 -33.61 -15.16 -7.03
C ARG A 42 -33.10 -14.86 -8.44
N LEU A 43 -32.86 -13.59 -8.77
CA LEU A 43 -32.42 -13.21 -10.11
C LEU A 43 -30.92 -13.33 -10.28
N ILE A 44 -30.13 -12.96 -9.27
CA ILE A 44 -28.67 -12.89 -9.36
C ILE A 44 -28.02 -14.20 -8.93
N SER A 45 -28.53 -14.92 -7.91
CA SER A 45 -27.89 -16.16 -7.45
C SER A 45 -27.65 -17.20 -8.56
N PRO A 46 -28.54 -17.42 -9.55
CA PRO A 46 -28.30 -18.37 -10.63
C PRO A 46 -27.21 -17.92 -11.62
N ILE A 47 -27.00 -16.61 -11.75
CA ILE A 47 -26.06 -16.00 -12.70
C ILE A 47 -24.84 -15.38 -12.01
N LEU A 48 -24.65 -15.64 -10.72
CA LEU A 48 -23.58 -15.05 -9.91
C LEU A 48 -22.19 -15.28 -10.52
N ILE A 49 -21.88 -16.52 -10.87
CA ILE A 49 -20.58 -16.91 -11.45
C ILE A 49 -20.40 -16.39 -12.87
N PRO A 50 -21.41 -16.51 -13.78
CA PRO A 50 -21.36 -15.81 -15.06
C PRO A 50 -21.12 -14.31 -14.93
N LEU A 51 -21.81 -13.64 -14.02
CA LEU A 51 -21.70 -12.19 -13.82
C LEU A 51 -20.32 -11.79 -13.29
N TRP A 52 -19.78 -12.56 -12.33
CA TRP A 52 -18.38 -12.44 -11.88
C TRP A 52 -17.40 -12.59 -13.04
N GLY A 53 -17.55 -13.65 -13.84
CA GLY A 53 -16.70 -13.91 -14.99
C GLY A 53 -16.74 -12.79 -16.03
N LEU A 54 -17.93 -12.22 -16.27
CA LEU A 54 -18.13 -11.09 -17.19
C LEU A 54 -17.47 -9.82 -16.65
N MET A 55 -17.64 -9.51 -15.37
CA MET A 55 -17.00 -8.34 -14.74
C MET A 55 -15.48 -8.40 -14.92
N CYS A 56 -14.85 -9.53 -14.57
CA CYS A 56 -13.40 -9.71 -14.74
C CYS A 56 -12.99 -9.69 -16.23
N TYR A 57 -13.78 -10.29 -17.11
CA TYR A 57 -13.50 -10.29 -18.55
C TYR A 57 -13.54 -8.88 -19.12
N ALA A 58 -14.59 -8.11 -18.83
CA ALA A 58 -14.77 -6.73 -19.28
C ALA A 58 -13.58 -5.84 -18.91
N GLN A 59 -13.04 -6.00 -17.70
CA GLN A 59 -11.86 -5.27 -17.25
C GLN A 59 -10.60 -5.70 -18.01
N SER A 60 -10.41 -7.00 -18.23
CA SER A 60 -9.23 -7.52 -18.96
C SER A 60 -9.12 -7.00 -20.40
N ILE A 61 -10.26 -6.70 -21.05
CA ILE A 61 -10.32 -6.13 -22.39
C ILE A 61 -10.48 -4.59 -22.40
N GLY A 62 -10.37 -3.92 -21.26
CA GLY A 62 -10.43 -2.46 -21.14
C GLY A 62 -11.82 -1.85 -21.36
N ARG A 63 -12.90 -2.59 -21.15
CA ARG A 63 -14.29 -2.14 -21.32
C ARG A 63 -14.90 -1.72 -19.98
N SER A 64 -14.50 -0.56 -19.47
CA SER A 64 -14.93 -0.03 -18.17
C SER A 64 -16.45 0.04 -17.99
N ALA A 65 -17.20 0.52 -19.01
CA ALA A 65 -18.66 0.61 -18.92
C ALA A 65 -19.35 -0.74 -18.67
N TRP A 66 -18.82 -1.85 -19.22
CA TRP A 66 -19.37 -3.19 -18.98
C TRP A 66 -18.96 -3.72 -17.61
N HIS A 67 -17.72 -3.46 -17.21
CA HIS A 67 -17.23 -3.77 -15.87
C HIS A 67 -18.08 -3.08 -14.80
N ASP A 68 -18.30 -1.77 -14.93
CA ASP A 68 -18.99 -0.97 -13.91
C ASP A 68 -20.45 -1.38 -13.75
N ARG A 69 -21.13 -1.74 -14.85
CA ARG A 69 -22.50 -2.28 -14.82
C ARG A 69 -22.54 -3.62 -14.10
N ALA A 70 -21.66 -4.55 -14.45
CA ALA A 70 -21.59 -5.86 -13.80
C ALA A 70 -21.22 -5.75 -12.32
N ALA A 71 -20.26 -4.88 -11.99
CA ALA A 71 -19.84 -4.61 -10.62
C ALA A 71 -20.97 -3.98 -9.80
N ALA A 72 -21.75 -3.05 -10.35
CA ALA A 72 -22.88 -2.45 -9.64
C ALA A 72 -23.97 -3.48 -9.30
N ILE A 73 -24.27 -4.40 -10.23
CA ILE A 73 -25.22 -5.50 -9.99
C ILE A 73 -24.67 -6.46 -8.92
N LEU A 74 -23.39 -6.83 -9.00
CA LEU A 74 -22.76 -7.70 -7.99
C LEU A 74 -22.76 -7.04 -6.61
N LYS A 75 -22.36 -5.77 -6.51
CA LYS A 75 -22.32 -5.02 -5.24
C LYS A 75 -23.70 -4.87 -4.62
N SER A 76 -24.73 -4.58 -5.42
CA SER A 76 -26.10 -4.47 -4.91
C SER A 76 -26.65 -5.82 -4.45
N TYR A 77 -26.28 -6.93 -5.09
CA TYR A 77 -26.60 -8.28 -4.61
C TYR A 77 -25.87 -8.59 -3.28
N LEU A 78 -24.57 -8.34 -3.21
CA LEU A 78 -23.75 -8.61 -2.03
C LEU A 78 -24.17 -7.74 -0.83
N ALA A 79 -24.53 -6.47 -1.03
CA ALA A 79 -25.01 -5.61 0.05
C ALA A 79 -26.26 -6.15 0.77
N VAL A 80 -27.00 -7.06 0.13
CA VAL A 80 -28.29 -7.55 0.62
C VAL A 80 -28.26 -9.02 1.02
N SER A 81 -27.48 -9.85 0.32
CA SER A 81 -27.49 -11.32 0.45
C SER A 81 -26.11 -11.92 0.75
N ILE A 82 -25.17 -11.13 1.28
CA ILE A 82 -23.83 -11.66 1.57
C ILE A 82 -23.82 -12.61 2.76
N ASP A 83 -23.34 -13.83 2.50
CA ASP A 83 -23.03 -14.85 3.47
C ASP A 83 -21.74 -15.59 3.08
N SER A 84 -21.24 -16.47 3.95
CA SER A 84 -20.04 -17.27 3.67
C SER A 84 -20.23 -18.25 2.50
N SER A 85 -21.47 -18.62 2.17
CA SER A 85 -21.80 -19.55 1.08
C SER A 85 -21.66 -18.89 -0.30
N VAL A 86 -22.07 -17.63 -0.42
CA VAL A 86 -21.94 -16.82 -1.63
C VAL A 86 -20.47 -16.55 -1.94
N LEU A 87 -19.68 -16.21 -0.92
CA LEU A 87 -18.23 -16.02 -1.08
C LEU A 87 -17.54 -17.32 -1.56
N ARG A 88 -17.92 -18.46 -0.99
CA ARG A 88 -17.43 -19.78 -1.42
C ARG A 88 -17.79 -20.10 -2.88
N LYS A 89 -19.02 -19.80 -3.30
CA LYS A 89 -19.41 -19.98 -4.72
C LYS A 89 -18.51 -19.18 -5.65
N ILE A 90 -18.20 -17.92 -5.30
CA ILE A 90 -17.31 -17.07 -6.11
C ILE A 90 -15.88 -17.62 -6.09
N GLN A 91 -15.38 -18.11 -4.95
CA GLN A 91 -14.07 -18.78 -4.85
C GLN A 91 -13.99 -20.02 -5.76
N GLU A 92 -14.99 -20.90 -5.72
CA GLU A 92 -15.05 -22.09 -6.57
C GLU A 92 -15.12 -21.72 -8.06
N GLY A 93 -15.81 -20.63 -8.37
CA GLY A 93 -15.93 -20.06 -9.71
C GLY A 93 -14.88 -19.01 -10.08
N LEU A 94 -13.78 -18.88 -9.32
CA LEU A 94 -12.88 -17.73 -9.43
C LEU A 94 -12.35 -17.54 -10.86
N LEU A 95 -11.88 -18.63 -11.47
CA LEU A 95 -11.31 -18.68 -12.81
C LEU A 95 -12.37 -18.89 -13.92
N PHE A 96 -13.65 -18.68 -13.63
CA PHE A 96 -14.70 -18.87 -14.61
C PHE A 96 -14.59 -17.87 -15.77
N THR A 97 -14.47 -18.40 -17.00
CA THR A 97 -14.42 -17.66 -18.26
C THR A 97 -15.53 -18.05 -19.24
N GLY A 98 -16.37 -19.01 -18.85
CA GLY A 98 -17.35 -19.67 -19.69
C GLY A 98 -17.50 -21.14 -19.30
N ASN A 99 -18.53 -21.82 -19.78
CA ASN A 99 -18.70 -23.25 -19.56
C ASN A 99 -18.07 -24.06 -20.72
N ASN A 100 -18.43 -25.34 -20.85
CA ASN A 100 -17.93 -26.19 -21.93
C ASN A 100 -18.54 -25.87 -23.30
N GLU A 101 -19.62 -25.09 -23.34
CA GLU A 101 -20.39 -24.79 -24.53
C GLU A 101 -20.17 -23.37 -25.05
N TRP A 102 -19.90 -22.41 -24.15
CA TRP A 102 -19.79 -20.99 -24.48
C TRP A 102 -18.70 -20.26 -23.68
N GLU A 103 -18.21 -19.16 -24.26
CA GLU A 103 -17.25 -18.23 -23.64
C GLU A 103 -17.55 -16.77 -24.01
N TYR A 104 -16.97 -15.83 -23.24
CA TYR A 104 -17.06 -14.40 -23.52
C TYR A 104 -16.09 -13.97 -24.63
N ALA A 105 -16.55 -13.11 -25.54
CA ALA A 105 -15.77 -12.59 -26.65
C ALA A 105 -16.02 -11.09 -26.88
N PRO A 106 -15.10 -10.36 -27.53
CA PRO A 106 -15.34 -8.98 -27.91
C PRO A 106 -16.44 -8.92 -28.98
N GLY A 107 -17.47 -8.12 -28.73
CA GLY A 107 -18.63 -7.95 -29.61
C GLY A 107 -18.35 -7.03 -30.79
N SER A 108 -19.11 -7.24 -31.87
CA SER A 108 -18.98 -6.48 -33.13
C SER A 108 -19.21 -4.98 -33.00
N THR A 109 -19.97 -4.51 -32.00
CA THR A 109 -20.22 -3.07 -31.74
C THR A 109 -19.27 -2.48 -30.69
N GLY A 110 -18.24 -3.24 -30.28
CA GLY A 110 -17.33 -2.88 -29.20
C GLY A 110 -17.85 -3.21 -27.80
N GLY A 111 -18.92 -4.02 -27.71
CA GLY A 111 -19.42 -4.59 -26.46
C GLY A 111 -18.82 -5.96 -26.14
N ILE A 112 -19.55 -6.77 -25.37
CA ILE A 112 -19.21 -8.16 -25.04
C ILE A 112 -20.31 -9.06 -25.60
N GLU A 113 -19.94 -10.11 -26.31
CA GLU A 113 -20.85 -11.13 -26.83
C GLU A 113 -20.55 -12.51 -26.23
N ILE A 114 -21.54 -13.40 -26.27
CA ILE A 114 -21.37 -14.81 -25.86
C ILE A 114 -21.27 -15.64 -27.13
N ARG A 115 -20.23 -16.45 -27.27
CA ARG A 115 -20.02 -17.32 -28.44
C ARG A 115 -19.77 -18.76 -28.04
N LYS A 116 -19.96 -19.67 -28.99
CA LYS A 116 -19.65 -21.07 -28.80
C LYS A 116 -18.15 -21.25 -28.61
N LYS A 117 -17.75 -22.03 -27.61
CA LYS A 117 -16.34 -22.25 -27.27
C LYS A 117 -15.68 -23.15 -28.32
N ASP A 118 -14.54 -22.72 -28.86
CA ASP A 118 -13.75 -23.52 -29.79
C ASP A 118 -12.99 -24.63 -29.05
N ALA A 119 -13.14 -25.87 -29.53
CA ALA A 119 -12.55 -27.07 -28.90
C ALA A 119 -11.00 -27.11 -28.96
N SER A 120 -10.35 -26.14 -29.60
CA SER A 120 -8.90 -26.09 -29.82
C SER A 120 -8.12 -25.28 -28.76
N SER A 121 -8.80 -24.55 -27.88
CA SER A 121 -8.17 -23.73 -26.85
C SER A 121 -7.67 -24.59 -25.68
N LYS A 122 -6.38 -24.93 -25.68
CA LYS A 122 -5.74 -25.60 -24.53
C LYS A 122 -5.80 -24.68 -23.30
N SER A 123 -6.47 -25.11 -22.24
CA SER A 123 -6.53 -24.40 -20.96
C SER A 123 -5.22 -24.58 -20.19
N GLY A 124 -4.22 -23.75 -20.52
CA GLY A 124 -3.08 -23.54 -19.63
C GLY A 124 -3.51 -22.74 -18.40
N ILE A 125 -2.92 -23.04 -17.25
CA ILE A 125 -3.10 -22.24 -16.03
C ILE A 125 -2.43 -20.89 -16.27
N ASN A 126 -3.22 -19.83 -16.41
CA ASN A 126 -2.70 -18.46 -16.51
C ASN A 126 -2.56 -17.88 -15.10
N MET A 127 -1.32 -17.89 -14.58
CA MET A 127 -0.99 -17.36 -13.25
C MET A 127 -1.28 -15.85 -13.13
N ASP A 128 -1.12 -15.08 -14.20
CA ASP A 128 -1.43 -13.65 -14.20
C ASP A 128 -2.94 -13.41 -14.09
N LEU A 129 -3.73 -14.23 -14.80
CA LEU A 129 -5.19 -14.22 -14.68
C LEU A 129 -5.65 -14.60 -13.27
N LEU A 130 -5.00 -15.61 -12.67
CA LEU A 130 -5.28 -16.01 -11.30
C LEU A 130 -4.97 -14.87 -10.32
N ASN A 131 -3.77 -14.29 -10.40
CA ASN A 131 -3.35 -13.18 -9.55
C ASN A 131 -4.33 -12.00 -9.64
N PHE A 132 -4.66 -11.58 -10.87
CA PHE A 132 -5.60 -10.51 -11.12
C PHE A 132 -7.00 -10.79 -10.54
N ARG A 133 -7.51 -12.02 -10.69
CA ARG A 133 -8.85 -12.37 -10.18
C ARG A 133 -8.89 -12.54 -8.67
N VAL A 134 -7.81 -13.01 -8.05
CA VAL A 134 -7.67 -13.03 -6.58
C VAL A 134 -7.70 -11.61 -6.04
N GLU A 135 -6.95 -10.68 -6.64
CA GLU A 135 -6.96 -9.26 -6.27
C GLU A 135 -8.38 -8.67 -6.33
N LYS A 136 -9.10 -8.91 -7.43
CA LYS A 136 -10.50 -8.44 -7.58
C LYS A 136 -11.46 -9.06 -6.57
N PHE A 137 -11.24 -10.31 -6.20
CA PHE A 137 -12.06 -10.97 -5.19
C PHE A 137 -11.81 -10.37 -3.81
N LEU A 138 -10.56 -10.03 -3.49
CA LEU A 138 -10.17 -9.37 -2.25
C LEU A 138 -10.66 -7.92 -2.16
N GLU A 139 -10.76 -7.21 -3.29
CA GLU A 139 -11.41 -5.90 -3.35
C GLU A 139 -12.88 -5.97 -2.91
N ILE A 140 -13.60 -7.03 -3.32
CA ILE A 140 -14.98 -7.27 -2.88
C ILE A 140 -15.02 -7.55 -1.37
N LEU A 141 -14.10 -8.37 -0.85
CA LEU A 141 -14.01 -8.65 0.59
C LEU A 141 -13.64 -7.41 1.43
N GLY A 142 -12.88 -6.49 0.82
CA GLY A 142 -12.45 -5.23 1.41
C GLY A 142 -13.54 -4.15 1.48
N ASP A 143 -14.64 -4.32 0.76
CA ASP A 143 -15.76 -3.39 0.77
C ASP A 143 -16.41 -3.36 2.19
N GLU A 144 -16.85 -2.18 2.62
CA GLU A 144 -17.54 -2.01 3.92
C GLU A 144 -18.90 -2.72 3.94
N SER A 145 -19.45 -3.03 2.76
CA SER A 145 -20.68 -3.82 2.63
C SER A 145 -20.57 -5.24 3.18
N VAL A 146 -19.36 -5.79 3.34
CA VAL A 146 -19.15 -7.12 3.92
C VAL A 146 -19.07 -7.03 5.46
N PRO A 147 -20.01 -7.62 6.22
CA PRO A 147 -19.92 -7.63 7.68
C PRO A 147 -18.65 -8.36 8.15
N ALA A 148 -18.00 -7.84 9.19
CA ALA A 148 -16.79 -8.46 9.75
C ALA A 148 -17.04 -9.91 10.21
N SER A 149 -18.24 -10.24 10.69
CA SER A 149 -18.61 -11.61 11.06
C SER A 149 -18.61 -12.56 9.86
N VAL A 150 -19.17 -12.14 8.71
CA VAL A 150 -19.20 -12.96 7.50
C VAL A 150 -17.79 -13.19 6.95
N LEU A 151 -16.94 -12.16 7.03
CA LEU A 151 -15.54 -12.23 6.62
C LEU A 151 -14.75 -13.21 7.50
N SER A 152 -14.94 -13.15 8.82
CA SER A 152 -14.33 -14.11 9.77
C SER A 152 -14.85 -15.52 9.56
N ASP A 153 -16.16 -15.72 9.43
CA ASP A 153 -16.77 -17.03 9.17
C ASP A 153 -16.22 -17.64 7.88
N TYR A 154 -16.13 -16.84 6.81
CA TYR A 154 -15.57 -17.25 5.53
C TYR A 154 -14.10 -17.64 5.67
N PHE A 155 -13.28 -16.79 6.29
CA PHE A 155 -11.86 -17.05 6.55
C PHE A 155 -11.67 -18.36 7.33
N LEU A 156 -12.38 -18.53 8.44
CA LEU A 156 -12.32 -19.73 9.28
C LEU A 156 -12.73 -20.97 8.50
N SER A 157 -13.74 -20.85 7.63
CA SER A 157 -14.19 -21.97 6.80
C SER A 157 -13.14 -22.40 5.78
N ILE A 158 -12.44 -21.46 5.15
CA ILE A 158 -11.35 -21.74 4.22
C ILE A 158 -10.15 -22.31 4.98
N PHE A 159 -9.80 -21.69 6.10
CA PHE A 159 -8.69 -22.11 6.93
C PHE A 159 -8.87 -23.55 7.43
N ARG A 160 -10.06 -23.91 7.92
CA ARG A 160 -10.40 -25.29 8.28
C ARG A 160 -10.35 -26.25 7.09
N THR A 161 -10.80 -25.83 5.92
CA THR A 161 -10.72 -26.65 4.70
C THR A 161 -9.26 -26.91 4.33
N TRP A 162 -8.42 -25.88 4.38
CA TRP A 162 -6.99 -25.99 4.15
C TRP A 162 -6.27 -26.85 5.21
N LEU A 163 -6.69 -26.82 6.47
CA LEU A 163 -6.14 -27.67 7.52
C LEU A 163 -6.53 -29.15 7.33
N ALA A 164 -7.76 -29.40 6.88
CA ALA A 164 -8.29 -30.75 6.65
C ALA A 164 -7.87 -31.35 5.29
N ARG A 165 -6.88 -30.77 4.61
CA ARG A 165 -6.43 -31.18 3.28
C ARG A 165 -5.84 -32.59 3.27
N ASP A 166 -6.46 -33.49 2.51
CA ASP A 166 -5.88 -34.82 2.20
C ASP A 166 -4.90 -34.73 1.01
N LYS A 167 -4.16 -35.81 0.75
CA LYS A 167 -3.18 -35.90 -0.35
C LYS A 167 -3.79 -35.77 -1.75
N GLU A 168 -5.11 -35.91 -1.89
CA GLU A 168 -5.80 -35.99 -3.18
C GLU A 168 -6.43 -34.67 -3.67
N GLU A 169 -6.22 -33.54 -2.97
CA GLU A 169 -6.78 -32.26 -3.40
C GLU A 169 -6.14 -31.72 -4.70
N GLU A 170 -6.96 -31.15 -5.59
CA GLU A 170 -6.47 -30.52 -6.83
C GLU A 170 -5.46 -29.39 -6.53
N PRO A 171 -4.23 -29.45 -7.08
CA PRO A 171 -3.16 -28.47 -6.80
C PRO A 171 -3.58 -27.01 -7.03
N LEU A 172 -4.41 -26.78 -8.04
CA LEU A 172 -4.96 -25.46 -8.37
C LEU A 172 -5.89 -24.91 -7.29
N LYS A 173 -6.77 -25.75 -6.75
CA LYS A 173 -7.68 -25.34 -5.67
C LYS A 173 -6.91 -25.03 -4.40
N MET A 174 -5.85 -25.80 -4.12
CA MET A 174 -4.97 -25.52 -2.99
C MET A 174 -4.21 -24.21 -3.17
N LEU A 175 -3.66 -23.96 -4.36
CA LEU A 175 -2.96 -22.71 -4.67
C LEU A 175 -3.88 -21.48 -4.51
N VAL A 176 -5.10 -21.56 -5.04
CA VAL A 176 -6.12 -20.51 -4.88
C VAL A 176 -6.41 -20.28 -3.39
N THR A 177 -6.61 -21.36 -2.64
CA THR A 177 -6.93 -21.33 -1.21
C THR A 177 -5.81 -20.69 -0.38
N VAL A 178 -4.58 -21.14 -0.58
CA VAL A 178 -3.39 -20.59 0.10
C VAL A 178 -3.22 -19.12 -0.22
N LYS A 179 -3.34 -18.74 -1.50
CA LYS A 179 -3.18 -17.36 -1.93
C LYS A 179 -4.27 -16.45 -1.35
N ILE A 180 -5.53 -16.88 -1.32
CA ILE A 180 -6.61 -16.14 -0.66
C ILE A 180 -6.31 -15.98 0.84
N LEU A 181 -5.89 -17.05 1.54
CA LEU A 181 -5.56 -16.98 2.97
C LEU A 181 -4.41 -15.99 3.25
N GLN A 182 -3.34 -16.05 2.45
CA GLN A 182 -2.17 -15.16 2.58
C GLN A 182 -2.53 -13.70 2.35
N GLU A 183 -3.29 -13.41 1.30
CA GLU A 183 -3.67 -12.03 0.96
C GLU A 183 -4.72 -11.50 1.94
N MET A 184 -5.68 -12.32 2.39
CA MET A 184 -6.62 -11.92 3.44
C MET A 184 -5.90 -11.57 4.75
N LEU A 185 -4.84 -12.31 5.09
CA LEU A 185 -3.99 -12.00 6.24
C LEU A 185 -3.26 -10.68 6.10
N GLN A 186 -2.73 -10.39 4.92
CA GLN A 186 -1.96 -9.16 4.65
C GLN A 186 -2.84 -7.92 4.52
N THR A 187 -3.98 -8.02 3.85
CA THR A 187 -4.84 -6.87 3.51
C THR A 187 -5.99 -6.67 4.50
N HIS A 188 -6.55 -7.76 5.05
CA HIS A 188 -7.77 -7.74 5.86
C HIS A 188 -7.57 -8.24 7.31
N GLY A 189 -6.32 -8.41 7.74
CA GLY A 189 -5.95 -8.91 9.07
C GLY A 189 -6.59 -8.14 10.23
N GLU A 190 -6.69 -6.81 10.13
CA GLU A 190 -7.33 -5.96 11.16
C GLU A 190 -8.84 -6.23 11.30
N ARG A 191 -9.54 -6.54 10.19
CA ARG A 191 -10.97 -6.87 10.21
C ARG A 191 -11.22 -8.26 10.80
N LEU A 192 -10.35 -9.23 10.50
CA LEU A 192 -10.37 -10.58 11.10
C LEU A 192 -10.15 -10.52 12.61
N ALA A 193 -9.35 -9.57 13.07
CA ALA A 193 -9.02 -9.40 14.47
C ALA A 193 -10.23 -8.96 15.34
N LYS A 194 -11.35 -8.57 14.73
CA LYS A 194 -12.59 -8.23 15.45
C LYS A 194 -13.29 -9.41 16.12
N GLN A 195 -12.95 -10.65 15.76
CA GLN A 195 -13.46 -11.88 16.40
C GLN A 195 -12.33 -12.86 16.75
N PRO A 196 -11.50 -12.55 17.75
CA PRO A 196 -10.26 -13.28 18.02
C PRO A 196 -10.48 -14.68 18.63
N THR A 197 -11.59 -14.93 19.32
CA THR A 197 -11.80 -16.15 20.13
C THR A 197 -11.71 -17.44 19.33
N GLU A 198 -12.43 -17.53 18.20
CA GLU A 198 -12.47 -18.76 17.39
C GLU A 198 -11.13 -19.03 16.69
N ILE A 199 -10.44 -17.97 16.26
CA ILE A 199 -9.13 -18.08 15.62
C ILE A 199 -8.10 -18.56 16.65
N LEU A 200 -8.12 -18.01 17.88
CA LEU A 200 -7.22 -18.41 18.97
C LEU A 200 -7.41 -19.88 19.37
N GLN A 201 -8.64 -20.40 19.35
CA GLN A 201 -8.92 -21.82 19.62
C GLN A 201 -8.28 -22.73 18.58
N ILE A 202 -8.42 -22.41 17.30
CA ILE A 202 -7.83 -23.22 16.22
C ILE A 202 -6.30 -23.15 16.27
N ILE A 203 -5.73 -21.97 16.50
CA ILE A 203 -4.27 -21.83 16.67
C ILE A 203 -3.80 -22.71 17.83
N LYS A 204 -4.53 -22.74 18.95
CA LYS A 204 -4.22 -23.60 20.10
C LYS A 204 -4.17 -25.07 19.69
N GLU A 205 -5.20 -25.56 19.02
CA GLU A 205 -5.29 -26.95 18.58
C GLU A 205 -4.12 -27.34 17.68
N ILE A 206 -3.78 -26.49 16.70
CA ILE A 206 -2.64 -26.71 15.78
C ILE A 206 -1.31 -26.78 16.54
N LEU A 207 -1.07 -25.82 17.44
CA LEU A 207 0.18 -25.76 18.19
C LEU A 207 0.32 -26.96 19.15
N ASP A 208 -0.76 -27.33 19.84
CA ASP A 208 -0.76 -28.46 20.76
C ASP A 208 -0.55 -29.80 20.03
N GLU A 209 -1.19 -29.99 18.86
CA GLU A 209 -0.98 -31.16 18.00
C GLU A 209 0.47 -31.27 17.52
N TYR A 210 1.05 -30.17 17.07
CA TYR A 210 2.43 -30.16 16.59
C TYR A 210 3.45 -30.40 17.71
N VAL A 211 3.25 -29.82 18.89
CA VAL A 211 4.10 -30.08 20.06
C VAL A 211 3.99 -31.55 20.49
N ALA A 212 2.79 -32.14 20.50
CA ALA A 212 2.59 -33.55 20.81
C ALA A 212 3.34 -34.46 19.81
N TYR A 213 3.31 -34.14 18.52
CA TYR A 213 4.07 -34.84 17.49
C TYR A 213 5.58 -34.81 17.74
N LEU A 214 6.13 -33.63 18.06
CA LEU A 214 7.56 -33.47 18.33
C LEU A 214 7.99 -34.21 19.59
N ASP A 215 7.14 -34.26 20.62
CA ASP A 215 7.38 -35.04 21.82
C ASP A 215 7.33 -36.55 21.57
N GLU A 216 6.44 -37.01 20.68
CA GLU A 216 6.39 -38.42 20.26
C GLU A 216 7.64 -38.84 19.49
N GLN A 217 8.18 -37.97 18.63
CA GLN A 217 9.45 -38.23 17.94
C GLN A 217 10.64 -38.32 18.89
N LYS A 218 10.66 -37.52 19.96
CA LYS A 218 11.74 -37.51 20.96
C LYS A 218 11.65 -38.65 21.98
N ARG A 219 10.50 -39.32 22.11
CA ARG A 219 10.38 -40.50 22.97
C ARG A 219 11.26 -41.62 22.40
N PRO A 220 12.22 -42.17 23.17
CA PRO A 220 12.95 -43.33 22.72
C PRO A 220 11.96 -44.47 22.49
N LYS A 221 11.89 -45.01 21.26
CA LYS A 221 11.18 -46.26 20.98
C LYS A 221 11.66 -47.27 22.01
N ALA A 222 10.79 -47.66 22.94
CA ALA A 222 11.14 -48.60 23.99
C ALA A 222 11.71 -49.85 23.32
N ARG A 223 13.01 -50.09 23.53
CA ARG A 223 13.67 -51.33 23.12
C ARG A 223 12.96 -52.43 23.92
N THR A 224 12.09 -53.18 23.26
CA THR A 224 11.71 -54.50 23.72
C THR A 224 13.01 -55.29 23.92
N PRO A 225 13.24 -55.90 25.10
CA PRO A 225 14.45 -56.65 25.36
C PRO A 225 14.54 -57.82 24.37
N ALA A 226 15.74 -58.04 23.86
CA ALA A 226 16.06 -59.03 22.84
C ALA A 226 15.44 -60.41 23.15
N ALA A 227 14.45 -60.80 22.37
CA ALA A 227 14.07 -62.18 22.16
C ALA A 227 14.61 -62.64 20.80
N ALA A 228 15.12 -63.87 20.77
CA ALA A 228 15.86 -64.52 19.69
C ALA A 228 15.33 -64.25 18.25
N PRO A 229 16.23 -64.26 17.24
CA PRO A 229 15.83 -64.04 15.85
C PRO A 229 14.93 -65.19 15.40
N SER A 230 13.67 -64.89 15.10
CA SER A 230 12.75 -65.83 14.47
C SER A 230 12.72 -65.57 12.95
N LEU A 231 12.60 -66.64 12.17
CA LEU A 231 12.63 -66.68 10.70
C LEU A 231 11.60 -65.76 9.99
N SER A 232 10.73 -65.09 10.75
CA SER A 232 9.83 -64.03 10.30
C SER A 232 10.53 -62.74 9.88
N SER A 233 11.80 -62.51 10.29
CA SER A 233 12.56 -61.30 9.91
C SER A 233 13.20 -61.36 8.52
N LEU A 234 13.09 -62.48 7.81
CA LEU A 234 13.57 -62.62 6.43
C LEU A 234 12.53 -62.22 5.38
N GLY A 235 11.27 -61.99 5.78
CA GLY A 235 10.20 -61.56 4.87
C GLY A 235 10.17 -60.05 4.57
N SER A 236 10.96 -59.24 5.29
CA SER A 236 10.96 -57.78 5.18
C SER A 236 12.19 -57.20 4.46
N ILE A 237 13.11 -58.06 3.99
CA ILE A 237 14.40 -57.64 3.36
C ILE A 237 14.29 -57.57 1.82
N VAL A 238 13.09 -57.67 1.25
CA VAL A 238 12.87 -57.54 -0.20
C VAL A 238 11.71 -56.57 -0.46
N GLN A 239 11.92 -55.28 -0.17
CA GLN A 239 11.30 -54.19 -0.94
C GLN A 239 12.04 -52.86 -0.76
N GLU A 240 13.37 -52.87 -0.70
CA GLU A 240 14.17 -51.68 -1.01
C GLU A 240 14.77 -51.88 -2.41
N LEU A 241 13.97 -51.54 -3.41
CA LEU A 241 14.48 -51.14 -4.72
C LEU A 241 14.30 -49.61 -4.81
N PRO A 242 15.34 -48.86 -5.18
CA PRO A 242 15.21 -47.43 -5.37
C PRO A 242 14.48 -47.20 -6.69
N GLU A 243 13.18 -46.93 -6.64
CA GLU A 243 12.50 -46.34 -7.77
C GLU A 243 12.90 -44.87 -7.84
N SER A 244 13.91 -44.62 -8.67
CA SER A 244 14.14 -43.32 -9.27
C SER A 244 12.96 -43.01 -10.20
N THR A 245 11.96 -42.32 -9.68
CA THR A 245 11.06 -41.50 -10.49
C THR A 245 11.08 -40.11 -9.86
N GLY A 246 11.61 -39.15 -10.61
CA GLY A 246 11.65 -37.76 -10.19
C GLY A 246 10.26 -37.28 -9.87
N ASP A 247 10.05 -36.99 -8.59
CA ASP A 247 8.93 -36.19 -8.11
C ASP A 247 9.53 -34.88 -7.58
N GLU A 248 9.89 -34.00 -8.52
CA GLU A 248 10.17 -32.61 -8.20
C GLU A 248 8.83 -31.91 -7.97
N GLY A 249 8.30 -31.92 -6.75
CA GLY A 249 7.11 -31.13 -6.45
C GLY A 249 6.44 -31.26 -5.08
N GLU A 250 6.57 -32.36 -4.35
CA GLU A 250 5.79 -32.54 -3.12
C GLU A 250 6.65 -32.57 -1.85
N GLY A 251 6.49 -31.56 -1.00
CA GLY A 251 7.14 -31.49 0.32
C GLY A 251 6.75 -32.66 1.22
N THR A 252 7.63 -33.02 2.14
CA THR A 252 7.40 -34.12 3.10
C THR A 252 6.20 -33.82 4.01
N GLU A 253 5.61 -34.84 4.63
CA GLU A 253 4.55 -34.65 5.65
C GLU A 253 5.01 -33.75 6.81
N GLU A 254 6.32 -33.73 7.09
CA GLU A 254 6.92 -32.81 8.06
C GLU A 254 6.89 -31.35 7.58
N ASP A 255 7.17 -31.12 6.29
CA ASP A 255 7.08 -29.79 5.68
C ASP A 255 5.64 -29.26 5.69
N ARG A 256 4.65 -30.12 5.40
CA ARG A 256 3.22 -29.75 5.46
C ARG A 256 2.78 -29.34 6.86
N ARG A 257 3.26 -30.04 7.90
CA ARG A 257 3.00 -29.70 9.31
C ARG A 257 3.70 -28.40 9.70
N ALA A 258 4.94 -28.21 9.25
CA ALA A 258 5.70 -26.99 9.49
C ALA A 258 5.01 -25.76 8.87
N GLU A 259 4.54 -25.84 7.62
CA GLU A 259 3.75 -24.79 6.96
C GLU A 259 2.47 -24.45 7.74
N THR A 260 1.78 -25.48 8.25
CA THR A 260 0.55 -25.33 9.03
C THR A 260 0.80 -24.53 10.31
N VAL A 261 1.87 -24.86 11.01
CA VAL A 261 2.30 -24.16 12.22
C VAL A 261 2.77 -22.74 11.90
N ALA A 262 3.53 -22.54 10.81
CA ALA A 262 3.99 -21.22 10.37
C ALA A 262 2.80 -20.28 10.09
N MET A 263 1.76 -20.79 9.44
CA MET A 263 0.53 -20.04 9.16
C MET A 263 -0.21 -19.70 10.46
N ALA A 264 -0.37 -20.66 11.37
CA ALA A 264 -1.01 -20.44 12.67
C ALA A 264 -0.26 -19.39 13.52
N LEU A 265 1.08 -19.41 13.52
CA LEU A 265 1.91 -18.42 14.19
C LEU A 265 1.77 -17.04 13.53
N THR A 266 1.72 -16.97 12.20
CA THR A 266 1.51 -15.70 11.48
C THR A 266 0.14 -15.10 11.80
N LEU A 267 -0.91 -15.93 11.85
CA LEU A 267 -2.24 -15.53 12.32
C LEU A 267 -2.22 -14.98 13.75
N LEU A 268 -1.54 -15.69 14.66
CA LEU A 268 -1.39 -15.25 16.05
C LEU A 268 -0.68 -13.89 16.14
N SER A 269 0.37 -13.71 15.34
CA SER A 269 1.11 -12.44 15.26
C SER A 269 0.22 -11.29 14.81
N VAL A 270 -0.60 -11.50 13.76
CA VAL A 270 -1.54 -10.49 13.24
C VAL A 270 -2.60 -10.13 14.29
N LEU A 271 -3.16 -11.12 14.99
CA LEU A 271 -4.16 -10.90 16.03
C LEU A 271 -3.60 -10.10 17.22
N VAL A 272 -2.39 -10.44 17.67
CA VAL A 272 -1.74 -9.81 18.82
C VAL A 272 -1.18 -8.43 18.49
N SER A 273 -0.74 -8.20 17.26
CA SER A 273 -0.13 -6.93 16.84
C SER A 273 -1.14 -5.84 16.44
N SER A 274 -2.42 -6.19 16.30
CA SER A 274 -3.45 -5.25 15.87
C SER A 274 -3.87 -4.30 17.01
N PRO A 275 -3.76 -2.98 16.86
CA PRO A 275 -4.02 -2.01 17.94
C PRO A 275 -5.51 -1.84 18.29
N GLU A 276 -6.42 -2.37 17.46
CA GLU A 276 -7.88 -2.26 17.66
C GLU A 276 -8.49 -3.49 18.36
N THR A 277 -7.71 -4.56 18.56
CA THR A 277 -8.18 -5.77 19.22
C THR A 277 -8.36 -5.54 20.72
N LYS A 278 -9.61 -5.36 21.13
CA LYS A 278 -9.97 -5.49 22.55
C LYS A 278 -10.15 -6.97 22.84
N LEU A 279 -9.08 -7.63 23.29
CA LEU A 279 -9.16 -9.00 23.79
C LEU A 279 -10.15 -9.03 24.97
N SER A 280 -11.11 -9.94 24.92
CA SER A 280 -11.99 -10.21 26.05
C SER A 280 -11.24 -11.02 27.12
N GLU A 281 -11.75 -11.08 28.35
CA GLU A 281 -11.18 -11.93 29.41
C GLU A 281 -11.04 -13.40 28.99
N THR A 282 -11.92 -13.88 28.10
CA THR A 282 -11.83 -15.23 27.53
C THR A 282 -10.69 -15.37 26.54
N ASP A 283 -10.40 -14.33 25.74
CA ASP A 283 -9.31 -14.34 24.77
C ASP A 283 -7.95 -14.26 25.47
N GLU A 284 -7.84 -13.43 26.51
CA GLU A 284 -6.64 -13.34 27.34
C GLU A 284 -6.31 -14.69 27.99
N ARG A 285 -7.32 -15.40 28.49
CA ARG A 285 -7.14 -16.78 29.00
C ARG A 285 -6.67 -17.73 27.90
N LEU A 286 -7.27 -17.70 26.71
CA LEU A 286 -6.83 -18.53 25.59
C LEU A 286 -5.37 -18.23 25.21
N VAL A 287 -4.99 -16.96 25.15
CA VAL A 287 -3.61 -16.53 24.90
C VAL A 287 -2.65 -17.10 25.96
N THR A 288 -3.00 -17.06 27.25
CA THR A 288 -2.14 -17.67 28.28
C THR A 288 -1.97 -19.18 28.10
N THR A 289 -2.98 -19.87 27.57
CA THR A 289 -2.86 -21.32 27.29
C THR A 289 -1.95 -21.65 26.11
N LEU A 290 -1.59 -20.67 25.26
CA LEU A 290 -0.64 -20.86 24.15
C LEU A 290 0.83 -20.78 24.59
N HIS A 291 1.10 -20.21 25.77
CA HIS A 291 2.46 -19.97 26.25
C HIS A 291 3.32 -21.24 26.35
N PRO A 292 2.82 -22.38 26.87
CA PRO A 292 3.61 -23.61 26.94
C PRO A 292 4.05 -24.12 25.57
N SER A 293 3.14 -24.10 24.59
CA SER A 293 3.39 -24.59 23.24
C SER A 293 4.38 -23.67 22.50
N LEU A 294 4.26 -22.36 22.67
CA LEU A 294 5.22 -21.38 22.13
C LEU A 294 6.60 -21.49 22.80
N GLN A 295 6.66 -21.70 24.11
CA GLN A 295 7.92 -21.88 24.85
C GLN A 295 8.61 -23.21 24.47
N TYR A 296 7.85 -24.24 24.15
CA TYR A 296 8.41 -25.48 23.61
C TYR A 296 9.06 -25.24 22.24
N LEU A 297 8.34 -24.58 21.32
CA LEU A 297 8.82 -24.28 19.98
C LEU A 297 10.02 -23.32 19.97
N SER A 298 10.04 -22.33 20.87
CA SER A 298 11.16 -21.39 20.98
C SER A 298 12.47 -22.04 21.44
N ASN A 299 12.38 -23.15 22.18
CA ASN A 299 13.53 -23.85 22.76
C ASN A 299 13.96 -25.10 21.98
N ALA A 300 13.19 -25.49 20.96
CA ALA A 300 13.47 -26.65 20.16
C ALA A 300 14.63 -26.39 19.19
N LYS A 301 15.60 -27.32 19.17
CA LYS A 301 16.81 -27.24 18.33
C LYS A 301 16.69 -27.97 17.00
N ASP A 302 15.71 -28.86 16.87
CA ASP A 302 15.53 -29.79 15.76
C ASP A 302 14.32 -29.44 14.88
N ILE A 303 13.95 -28.15 14.80
CA ILE A 303 12.80 -27.64 14.03
C ILE A 303 13.30 -26.57 13.05
N ASP A 304 12.55 -26.31 11.98
CA ASP A 304 12.78 -25.21 11.05
C ASP A 304 13.08 -23.89 11.82
N PRO A 305 14.24 -23.25 11.56
CA PRO A 305 14.61 -21.99 12.21
C PRO A 305 13.57 -20.87 12.02
N ASN A 306 12.79 -20.90 10.94
CA ASN A 306 11.71 -19.94 10.72
C ASN A 306 10.62 -20.08 11.78
N LEU A 307 10.22 -21.30 12.13
CA LEU A 307 9.23 -21.56 13.18
C LEU A 307 9.72 -21.14 14.56
N THR A 308 10.98 -21.43 14.87
CA THR A 308 11.61 -20.99 16.11
C THR A 308 11.63 -19.46 16.20
N SER A 309 11.96 -18.78 15.10
CA SER A 309 11.97 -17.31 15.06
C SER A 309 10.57 -16.70 15.24
N LEU A 310 9.55 -17.28 14.59
CA LEU A 310 8.16 -16.87 14.72
C LEU A 310 7.65 -17.07 16.16
N ALA A 311 7.93 -18.24 16.75
CA ALA A 311 7.54 -18.56 18.13
C ALA A 311 8.21 -17.61 19.15
N VAL A 312 9.49 -17.26 18.97
CA VAL A 312 10.19 -16.27 19.82
C VAL A 312 9.58 -14.88 19.66
N ASN A 313 9.34 -14.45 18.43
CA ASN A 313 8.73 -13.15 18.14
C ASN A 313 7.34 -13.04 18.79
N ILE A 314 6.50 -14.05 18.64
CA ILE A 314 5.16 -14.06 19.22
C ILE A 314 5.20 -14.19 20.73
N SER A 315 6.11 -15.00 21.29
CA SER A 315 6.27 -15.11 22.75
C SER A 315 6.65 -13.76 23.37
N SER A 316 7.52 -12.99 22.70
CA SER A 316 7.88 -11.64 23.17
C SER A 316 6.70 -10.66 23.03
N LEU A 317 5.96 -10.70 21.92
CA LEU A 317 4.73 -9.91 21.76
C LEU A 317 3.68 -10.27 22.80
N LEU A 318 3.48 -11.55 23.11
CA LEU A 318 2.54 -12.00 24.13
C LEU A 318 2.99 -11.65 25.54
N LEU A 319 4.29 -11.63 25.82
CA LEU A 319 4.81 -11.13 27.10
C LEU A 319 4.55 -9.63 27.28
N ILE A 320 4.52 -8.87 26.18
CA ILE A 320 4.20 -7.44 26.14
C ILE A 320 2.68 -7.20 26.29
N HIS A 321 1.84 -8.09 25.77
CA HIS A 321 0.37 -7.99 25.82
C HIS A 321 -0.29 -8.79 26.95
N ALA A 322 0.46 -9.61 27.69
CA ALA A 322 -0.07 -10.36 28.82
C ALA A 322 -0.62 -9.37 29.86
N PRO A 323 -1.89 -9.47 30.25
CA PRO A 323 -2.34 -8.80 31.45
C PRO A 323 -1.51 -9.41 32.56
N THR A 324 -0.65 -8.60 33.16
CA THR A 324 -0.03 -8.97 34.41
C THR A 324 -1.19 -9.34 35.33
N LEU A 325 -1.29 -10.61 35.71
CA LEU A 325 -2.04 -11.03 36.89
C LEU A 325 -1.32 -10.46 38.12
N GLN A 326 -1.26 -9.13 38.21
CA GLN A 326 -0.99 -8.44 39.45
C GLN A 326 -2.27 -8.53 40.25
N ALA A 327 -2.32 -9.58 41.06
CA ALA A 327 -3.16 -9.60 42.24
C ALA A 327 -2.91 -8.31 43.04
N GLY A 328 -3.85 -7.37 42.97
CA GLY A 328 -4.08 -6.36 44.00
C GLY A 328 -2.92 -5.43 44.40
N SER A 329 -1.97 -5.10 43.52
CA SER A 329 -1.08 -3.96 43.75
C SER A 329 -1.54 -2.77 42.92
N ALA A 330 -1.70 -1.62 43.56
CA ALA A 330 -2.03 -0.35 42.92
C ALA A 330 -1.21 -0.20 41.62
N GLN A 331 -1.87 0.07 40.49
CA GLN A 331 -1.18 0.34 39.23
C GLN A 331 -0.09 1.38 39.50
N PRO A 332 1.16 1.15 39.03
CA PRO A 332 2.18 2.18 39.14
C PRO A 332 1.63 3.45 38.49
N PRO A 333 1.84 4.64 39.09
CA PRO A 333 1.33 5.89 38.55
C PRO A 333 1.62 5.99 37.05
N LEU A 334 0.70 6.53 36.25
CA LEU A 334 0.82 6.66 34.79
C LEU A 334 2.20 7.21 34.35
N ALA A 335 2.78 8.11 35.14
CA ALA A 335 4.10 8.68 34.90
C ALA A 335 5.26 7.68 35.01
N GLU A 336 5.14 6.66 35.87
CA GLU A 336 6.12 5.58 36.04
C GLU A 336 6.02 4.59 34.87
N GLN A 337 4.80 4.22 34.46
CA GLN A 337 4.57 3.43 33.25
C GLN A 337 5.14 4.11 32.00
N GLN A 338 4.85 5.40 31.81
CA GLN A 338 5.39 6.18 30.69
C GLN A 338 6.93 6.28 30.73
N ARG A 339 7.53 6.28 31.93
CA ARG A 339 9.00 6.23 32.12
C ARG A 339 9.58 4.91 31.66
N GLU A 340 8.98 3.81 32.08
CA GLU A 340 9.40 2.48 31.67
C GLU A 340 9.26 2.29 30.15
N THR A 341 8.11 2.65 29.58
CA THR A 341 7.91 2.59 28.12
C THR A 341 8.93 3.43 27.37
N TYR A 342 9.25 4.63 27.85
CA TYR A 342 10.25 5.49 27.22
C TYR A 342 11.66 4.91 27.31
N ALA A 343 12.04 4.36 28.47
CA ALA A 343 13.32 3.69 28.65
C ALA A 343 13.46 2.46 27.75
N THR A 344 12.40 1.64 27.66
CA THR A 344 12.33 0.48 26.77
C THR A 344 12.44 0.90 25.31
N ALA A 345 11.70 1.93 24.89
CA ALA A 345 11.78 2.47 23.54
C ALA A 345 13.22 2.87 23.19
N LEU A 346 13.90 3.65 24.03
CA LEU A 346 15.29 4.05 23.81
C LEU A 346 16.26 2.86 23.77
N SER A 347 16.00 1.80 24.54
CA SER A 347 16.82 0.58 24.50
C SER A 347 16.68 -0.14 23.15
N TYR A 348 15.45 -0.27 22.65
CA TYR A 348 15.14 -0.93 21.38
C TYR A 348 15.67 -0.18 20.17
N LEU A 349 15.70 1.16 20.20
CA LEU A 349 16.29 1.97 19.12
C LEU A 349 17.78 1.67 18.87
N ARG A 350 18.49 1.09 19.85
CA ARG A 350 19.90 0.74 19.77
C ARG A 350 20.15 -0.72 19.39
N ASP A 351 19.09 -1.51 19.23
CA ASP A 351 19.20 -2.94 18.96
C ASP A 351 19.70 -3.20 17.53
N PRO A 352 20.57 -4.21 17.30
CA PRO A 352 21.02 -4.57 15.96
C PRO A 352 19.89 -5.06 15.05
N LEU A 353 18.80 -5.61 15.59
CA LEU A 353 17.69 -6.16 14.82
C LEU A 353 16.75 -5.05 14.34
N VAL A 354 16.52 -5.01 13.03
CA VAL A 354 15.60 -4.07 12.35
C VAL A 354 14.19 -4.08 12.96
N PRO A 355 13.55 -5.24 13.21
CA PRO A 355 12.21 -5.27 13.78
C PRO A 355 12.16 -4.69 15.20
N VAL A 356 13.21 -4.89 16.00
CA VAL A 356 13.29 -4.37 17.37
C VAL A 356 13.44 -2.85 17.34
N ARG A 357 14.30 -2.29 16.48
CA ARG A 357 14.40 -0.83 16.30
C ARG A 357 13.07 -0.22 15.85
N ALA A 358 12.40 -0.87 14.90
CA ALA A 358 11.09 -0.41 14.42
C ALA A 358 10.01 -0.44 15.51
N HIS A 359 10.02 -1.47 16.37
CA HIS A 359 9.14 -1.52 17.53
C HIS A 359 9.50 -0.45 18.58
N GLY A 360 10.79 -0.17 18.80
CA GLY A 360 11.24 0.97 19.61
C GLY A 360 10.69 2.31 19.10
N LEU A 361 10.68 2.53 17.78
CA LEU A 361 10.04 3.69 17.14
C LEU A 361 8.52 3.69 17.32
N HIS A 362 7.88 2.52 17.29
CA HIS A 362 6.45 2.39 17.55
C HIS A 362 6.09 2.84 18.98
N LEU A 363 6.79 2.34 20.00
CA LEU A 363 6.60 2.74 21.40
C LEU A 363 6.84 4.23 21.60
N LEU A 364 7.90 4.77 21.00
CA LEU A 364 8.19 6.21 21.04
C LEU A 364 7.06 7.02 20.40
N ARG A 365 6.52 6.57 19.26
CA ARG A 365 5.38 7.21 18.58
C ARG A 365 4.11 7.17 19.43
N GLN A 366 3.83 6.07 20.12
CA GLN A 366 2.70 5.98 21.06
C GLN A 366 2.83 7.04 22.16
N LEU A 367 4.02 7.21 22.75
CA LEU A 367 4.27 8.24 23.76
C LEU A 367 4.11 9.67 23.21
N ILE A 368 4.52 9.91 21.96
CA ILE A 368 4.35 11.20 21.26
C ILE A 368 2.86 11.51 21.05
N LEU A 369 2.09 10.54 20.54
CA LEU A 369 0.66 10.68 20.29
C LEU A 369 -0.14 10.79 21.58
N ALA A 370 0.28 10.11 22.65
CA ALA A 370 -0.27 10.25 23.99
C ALA A 370 0.14 11.55 24.70
N HIS A 371 0.95 12.39 24.04
CA HIS A 371 1.45 13.66 24.58
C HIS A 371 2.14 13.54 25.93
N SER A 372 2.89 12.44 26.12
CA SER A 372 3.56 12.17 27.37
C SER A 372 4.58 13.27 27.70
N PRO A 373 4.55 13.85 28.92
CA PRO A 373 5.45 14.94 29.32
C PRO A 373 6.92 14.49 29.42
N ILE A 374 7.18 13.18 29.37
CA ILE A 374 8.55 12.65 29.39
C ILE A 374 9.29 12.86 28.07
N VAL A 375 8.57 13.03 26.97
CA VAL A 375 9.18 13.16 25.64
C VAL A 375 9.73 14.57 25.47
N ASP A 376 11.05 14.70 25.57
CA ASP A 376 11.73 15.93 25.18
C ASP A 376 11.69 16.07 23.66
N VAL A 377 10.83 16.97 23.18
CA VAL A 377 10.58 17.22 21.76
C VAL A 377 11.88 17.50 20.99
N THR A 378 12.77 18.31 21.53
CA THR A 378 13.96 18.78 20.80
C THR A 378 14.99 17.66 20.69
N ASN A 379 15.23 16.94 21.79
CA ASN A 379 16.16 15.83 21.79
C ASN A 379 15.62 14.63 21.02
N THR A 380 14.32 14.36 21.11
CA THR A 380 13.65 13.31 20.33
C THR A 380 13.70 13.62 18.84
N ALA A 381 13.42 14.86 18.43
CA ALA A 381 13.53 15.27 17.03
C ALA A 381 14.98 15.14 16.52
N ARG A 382 15.99 15.54 17.30
CA ARG A 382 17.41 15.36 16.90
C ARG A 382 17.77 13.88 16.73
N LEU A 383 17.34 13.03 17.67
CA LEU A 383 17.56 11.58 17.61
C LEU A 383 16.94 11.01 16.33
N LEU A 384 15.67 11.31 16.09
CA LEU A 384 14.94 10.84 14.91
C LEU A 384 15.57 11.33 13.60
N ILE A 385 15.96 12.62 13.51
CA ILE A 385 16.66 13.14 12.31
C ILE A 385 17.98 12.38 12.08
N THR A 386 18.69 12.01 13.15
CA THR A 386 19.92 11.20 13.03
C THR A 386 19.61 9.78 12.55
N MET A 387 18.50 9.19 13.02
CA MET A 387 18.05 7.86 12.60
C MET A 387 17.52 7.80 11.16
N LEU A 388 17.25 8.94 10.50
CA LEU A 388 16.96 8.95 9.05
C LEU A 388 18.14 8.40 8.22
N LYS A 389 19.34 8.29 8.80
CA LYS A 389 20.52 7.69 8.17
C LYS A 389 20.53 6.16 8.18
N ASP A 390 19.58 5.50 8.86
CA ASP A 390 19.54 4.03 8.92
C ASP A 390 19.48 3.44 7.51
N GLY A 391 20.25 2.38 7.25
CA GLY A 391 20.32 1.74 5.93
C GLY A 391 19.01 1.03 5.55
N ASP A 392 18.20 0.68 6.56
CA ASP A 392 16.98 -0.08 6.38
C ASP A 392 15.75 0.83 6.15
N SER A 393 15.03 0.57 5.06
CA SER A 393 13.85 1.35 4.65
C SER A 393 12.68 1.22 5.65
N PHE A 394 12.55 0.08 6.34
CA PHE A 394 11.50 -0.14 7.32
C PHE A 394 11.71 0.73 8.57
N VAL A 395 12.96 0.87 9.05
CA VAL A 395 13.29 1.79 10.16
C VAL A 395 13.08 3.23 9.72
N TYR A 396 13.64 3.60 8.56
CA TYR A 396 13.54 4.93 7.98
C TYR A 396 12.08 5.43 7.85
N LEU A 397 11.18 4.63 7.28
CA LEU A 397 9.77 5.01 7.11
C LEU A 397 9.06 5.20 8.47
N ASN A 398 9.43 4.41 9.48
CA ASN A 398 8.90 4.59 10.84
C ASN A 398 9.44 5.87 11.51
N VAL A 399 10.69 6.25 11.25
CA VAL A 399 11.28 7.52 11.72
C VAL A 399 10.51 8.71 11.11
N VAL A 400 10.23 8.69 9.81
CA VAL A 400 9.43 9.72 9.13
C VAL A 400 8.06 9.87 9.79
N LYS A 401 7.37 8.76 10.07
CA LYS A 401 6.07 8.76 10.78
C LYS A 401 6.17 9.35 12.19
N CYS A 402 7.26 9.11 12.92
CA CYS A 402 7.49 9.67 14.25
C CYS A 402 7.73 11.18 14.19
N LEU A 403 8.56 11.65 13.24
CA LEU A 403 8.83 13.08 13.03
C LEU A 403 7.57 13.84 12.66
N ALA A 404 6.76 13.27 11.76
CA ALA A 404 5.46 13.84 11.43
C ALA A 404 4.56 13.92 12.67
N ALA A 405 4.45 12.85 13.47
CA ALA A 405 3.63 12.85 14.69
C ALA A 405 4.07 13.90 15.73
N LEU A 406 5.37 14.19 15.85
CA LEU A 406 5.85 15.27 16.74
C LEU A 406 5.34 16.65 16.33
N THR A 407 4.98 16.85 15.06
CA THR A 407 4.55 18.15 14.54
C THR A 407 3.12 18.51 14.94
N ASP A 408 2.30 17.53 15.37
CA ASP A 408 0.90 17.75 15.75
C ASP A 408 0.75 18.79 16.87
N ARG A 409 1.67 18.79 17.85
CA ARG A 409 1.69 19.73 18.97
C ARG A 409 2.85 20.72 18.92
N HIS A 410 3.94 20.34 18.25
CA HIS A 410 5.19 21.12 18.22
C HIS A 410 5.65 21.46 16.80
N SER A 411 4.69 21.78 15.93
CA SER A 411 4.90 22.10 14.50
C SER A 411 6.03 23.11 14.27
N LYS A 412 6.06 24.22 15.01
CA LYS A 412 7.07 25.27 14.86
C LYS A 412 8.50 24.77 15.05
N THR A 413 8.76 24.10 16.18
CA THR A 413 10.11 23.65 16.54
C THR A 413 10.58 22.54 15.60
N VAL A 414 9.75 21.53 15.39
CA VAL A 414 10.12 20.35 14.60
C VAL A 414 10.29 20.72 13.13
N THR A 415 9.39 21.53 12.56
CA THR A 415 9.49 21.98 11.16
C THR A 415 10.74 22.82 10.94
N LYS A 416 11.06 23.76 11.87
CA LYS A 416 12.32 24.53 11.80
C LYS A 416 13.54 23.62 11.81
N MET A 417 13.57 22.64 12.71
CA MET A 417 14.69 21.70 12.78
C MET A 417 14.85 20.88 11.50
N LEU A 418 13.75 20.41 10.91
CA LEU A 418 13.77 19.68 9.65
C LEU A 418 14.21 20.56 8.48
N VAL A 419 13.72 21.80 8.38
CA VAL A 419 14.12 22.75 7.33
C VAL A 419 15.60 23.09 7.45
N SER A 420 16.09 23.44 8.64
CA SER A 420 17.51 23.72 8.85
C SER A 420 18.41 22.51 8.56
N ALA A 421 17.98 21.31 8.95
CA ALA A 421 18.67 20.07 8.59
C ALA A 421 18.71 19.85 7.07
N TYR A 422 17.61 20.10 6.37
CA TYR A 422 17.53 20.02 4.90
C TYR A 422 18.45 21.04 4.20
N LEU A 423 18.58 22.24 4.78
CA LEU A 423 19.44 23.32 4.29
C LEU A 423 20.94 23.11 4.60
N ASN A 424 21.29 22.05 5.34
CA ASN A 424 22.64 21.80 5.86
C ASN A 424 23.19 22.95 6.72
N GLU A 425 22.33 23.56 7.54
CA GLU A 425 22.77 24.55 8.53
C GLU A 425 23.53 23.84 9.66
N SER A 426 24.79 24.23 9.88
CA SER A 426 25.76 23.54 10.75
C SER A 426 25.35 23.45 12.22
N ASP A 427 24.42 24.28 12.65
CA ASP A 427 24.21 24.57 14.08
C ASP A 427 23.06 23.75 14.69
N VAL A 428 22.25 23.04 13.89
CA VAL A 428 20.98 22.45 14.37
C VAL A 428 21.12 21.01 14.87
N LEU A 429 21.97 20.22 14.24
CA LEU A 429 22.16 18.80 14.60
C LEU A 429 23.44 18.55 15.40
N ASN A 430 24.25 19.59 15.65
CA ASN A 430 25.61 19.47 16.21
C ASN A 430 26.45 18.39 15.50
N LEU A 431 26.22 18.19 14.20
CA LEU A 431 26.94 17.21 13.41
C LEU A 431 28.31 17.78 13.07
N LYS A 432 29.36 16.97 13.27
CA LYS A 432 30.74 17.33 12.91
C LYS A 432 30.92 17.46 11.39
N GLU A 433 30.05 16.82 10.61
CA GLU A 433 30.12 16.73 9.16
C GLU A 433 28.81 17.20 8.52
N LYS A 434 28.90 17.79 7.32
CA LYS A 434 27.73 18.18 6.53
C LYS A 434 27.01 16.93 6.02
N LEU A 435 25.68 16.98 5.97
CA LEU A 435 24.88 15.87 5.46
C LEU A 435 25.09 15.69 3.95
N GLY A 436 25.17 14.43 3.52
CA GLY A 436 25.23 14.05 2.11
C GLY A 436 23.90 14.29 1.37
N LEU A 437 23.88 14.16 0.04
CA LEU A 437 22.65 14.35 -0.74
C LEU A 437 21.53 13.41 -0.26
N ASP A 438 21.80 12.11 -0.17
CA ASP A 438 20.76 11.12 0.13
C ASP A 438 20.16 11.34 1.52
N GLU A 439 20.98 11.76 2.49
CA GLU A 439 20.52 12.13 3.83
C GLU A 439 19.59 13.36 3.78
N ARG A 440 19.91 14.36 2.96
CA ARG A 440 19.06 15.54 2.77
C ARG A 440 17.76 15.20 2.05
N LEU A 441 17.80 14.32 1.06
CA LEU A 441 16.60 13.86 0.35
C LEU A 441 15.66 13.10 1.29
N ARG A 442 16.21 12.28 2.18
CA ARG A 442 15.48 11.61 3.27
C ARG A 442 14.84 12.60 4.25
N ILE A 443 15.54 13.67 4.61
CA ILE A 443 14.96 14.77 5.39
C ILE A 443 13.85 15.48 4.57
N GLY A 444 14.03 15.61 3.26
CA GLY A 444 13.04 16.16 2.34
C GLY A 444 11.73 15.35 2.33
N GLU A 445 11.81 14.02 2.36
CA GLU A 445 10.64 13.16 2.50
C GLU A 445 9.98 13.29 3.89
N ALA A 446 10.78 13.41 4.95
CA ALA A 446 10.25 13.70 6.29
C ALA A 446 9.52 15.06 6.33
N LEU A 447 10.05 16.08 5.66
CA LEU A 447 9.41 17.38 5.48
C LEU A 447 8.12 17.27 4.66
N LEU A 448 8.11 16.47 3.59
CA LEU A 448 6.92 16.23 2.79
C LEU A 448 5.80 15.60 3.63
N GLY A 449 6.11 14.54 4.39
CA GLY A 449 5.16 13.89 5.29
C GLY A 449 4.68 14.82 6.41
N THR A 450 5.57 15.70 6.92
CA THR A 450 5.21 16.74 7.90
C THR A 450 4.23 17.75 7.31
N VAL A 451 4.52 18.27 6.11
CA VAL A 451 3.65 19.21 5.40
C VAL A 451 2.27 18.61 5.17
N GLN A 452 2.20 17.37 4.66
CA GLN A 452 0.94 16.66 4.42
C GLN A 452 0.15 16.42 5.71
N ARG A 453 0.83 16.04 6.80
CA ARG A 453 0.19 15.78 8.10
C ARG A 453 -0.35 17.05 8.76
N LEU A 454 0.34 18.18 8.63
CA LEU A 454 -0.11 19.45 9.19
C LEU A 454 -1.46 19.89 8.60
N GLY A 455 -1.77 19.54 7.35
CA GLY A 455 -3.07 19.85 6.76
C GLY A 455 -3.37 21.35 6.82
N GLN A 456 -4.57 21.69 7.33
CA GLN A 456 -4.99 23.08 7.54
C GLN A 456 -4.18 23.82 8.62
N ALA A 457 -3.43 23.13 9.48
CA ALA A 457 -2.56 23.77 10.48
C ALA A 457 -1.25 24.33 9.89
N LEU A 458 -0.99 24.10 8.60
CA LEU A 458 0.14 24.66 7.87
C LEU A 458 -0.09 26.16 7.56
N VAL A 459 0.04 27.01 8.58
CA VAL A 459 -0.21 28.45 8.50
C VAL A 459 0.87 29.26 9.23
N GLY A 460 0.91 30.57 8.95
CA GLY A 460 1.76 31.52 9.65
C GLY A 460 3.24 31.17 9.57
N GLU A 461 3.92 31.23 10.71
CA GLU A 461 5.38 30.99 10.82
C GLU A 461 5.82 29.63 10.29
N VAL A 462 5.01 28.57 10.44
CA VAL A 462 5.35 27.22 9.96
C VAL A 462 5.35 27.18 8.44
N ALA A 463 4.31 27.74 7.82
CA ALA A 463 4.21 27.86 6.36
C ALA A 463 5.34 28.73 5.79
N GLU A 464 5.66 29.84 6.46
CA GLU A 464 6.72 30.75 6.03
C GLU A 464 8.10 30.10 6.08
N VAL A 465 8.42 29.36 7.14
CA VAL A 465 9.70 28.64 7.26
C VAL A 465 9.86 27.59 6.16
N VAL A 466 8.82 26.81 5.88
CA VAL A 466 8.83 25.83 4.77
C VAL A 466 9.01 26.54 3.44
N ALA A 467 8.22 27.58 3.17
CA ALA A 467 8.27 28.32 1.91
C ALA A 467 9.66 28.93 1.67
N GLN A 468 10.19 29.70 2.63
CA GLN A 468 11.50 30.34 2.51
C GLN A 468 12.62 29.31 2.36
N GLY A 469 12.58 28.23 3.15
CA GLY A 469 13.55 27.15 3.07
C GLY A 469 13.59 26.52 1.67
N MET A 470 12.43 26.07 1.16
CA MET A 470 12.36 25.43 -0.16
C MET A 470 12.71 26.40 -1.29
N LEU A 471 12.20 27.63 -1.26
CA LEU A 471 12.52 28.65 -2.25
C LEU A 471 14.01 28.99 -2.27
N SER A 472 14.68 29.01 -1.11
CA SER A 472 16.13 29.22 -1.04
C SER A 472 16.93 28.10 -1.71
N VAL A 473 16.41 26.86 -1.75
CA VAL A 473 17.05 25.75 -2.45
C VAL A 473 16.75 25.83 -3.94
N ILE A 474 15.49 26.06 -4.32
CA ILE A 474 15.06 26.16 -5.72
C ILE A 474 15.78 27.30 -6.46
N SER A 475 15.92 28.45 -5.79
CA SER A 475 16.51 29.69 -6.33
C SER A 475 18.04 29.73 -6.33
N ARG A 476 18.71 28.75 -5.69
CA ARG A 476 20.15 28.51 -5.86
C ARG A 476 20.41 27.95 -7.26
N ARG A 477 20.17 28.76 -8.29
CA ARG A 477 20.97 28.64 -9.50
C ARG A 477 22.39 28.96 -9.05
N ARG A 478 23.39 28.12 -9.35
CA ARG A 478 24.80 28.54 -9.19
C ARG A 478 24.86 29.96 -9.71
N THR A 479 25.22 30.92 -8.85
CA THR A 479 25.81 32.18 -9.26
C THR A 479 27.06 31.77 -10.02
N GLY A 480 26.88 31.35 -11.26
CA GLY A 480 27.91 31.30 -12.26
C GLY A 480 28.24 32.75 -12.50
N GLU A 481 29.18 33.28 -11.72
CA GLU A 481 30.18 34.13 -12.33
C GLU A 481 30.54 33.49 -13.66
N ARG A 482 30.40 34.24 -14.75
CA ARG A 482 30.97 33.86 -16.04
C ARG A 482 32.49 33.76 -15.81
N LEU A 483 32.94 32.58 -15.46
CA LEU A 483 34.36 32.29 -15.29
C LEU A 483 34.99 32.36 -16.68
N THR A 484 36.13 33.06 -16.77
CA THR A 484 36.89 33.14 -18.00
C THR A 484 37.42 31.75 -18.39
N PRO A 485 37.74 31.50 -19.67
CA PRO A 485 38.28 30.20 -20.13
C PRO A 485 39.47 29.70 -19.30
N THR A 486 40.26 30.63 -18.77
CA THR A 486 41.42 30.36 -17.92
C THR A 486 41.04 29.86 -16.52
N GLN A 487 39.94 30.38 -15.95
CA GLN A 487 39.42 29.95 -14.65
C GLN A 487 38.72 28.59 -14.73
N LEU A 488 38.14 28.25 -15.89
CA LEU A 488 37.60 26.91 -16.17
C LEU A 488 38.72 25.86 -16.24
N ALA A 489 39.83 26.16 -16.92
CA ALA A 489 40.98 25.26 -16.99
C ALA A 489 41.64 25.04 -15.61
N GLN A 490 41.77 26.11 -14.80
CA GLN A 490 42.28 26.00 -13.42
C GLN A 490 41.32 25.20 -12.51
N ARG A 491 40.00 25.34 -12.71
CA ARG A 491 39.01 24.54 -11.99
C ARG A 491 38.95 23.08 -12.44
N GLU A 492 39.14 22.77 -13.72
CA GLU A 492 39.28 21.38 -14.19
C GLU A 492 40.53 20.71 -13.63
N HIS A 493 41.62 21.46 -13.54
CA HIS A 493 42.86 20.97 -12.92
C HIS A 493 42.68 20.73 -11.41
N ALA A 494 41.97 21.64 -10.72
CA ALA A 494 41.61 21.47 -9.31
C ALA A 494 40.58 20.34 -9.08
N ALA A 495 39.63 20.14 -9.99
CA ALA A 495 38.61 19.09 -9.94
C ALA A 495 39.20 17.69 -10.14
N LYS A 496 40.28 17.56 -10.92
CA LYS A 496 41.04 16.30 -11.03
C LYS A 496 41.85 15.96 -9.77
N ILE A 497 42.22 16.97 -8.97
CA ILE A 497 42.97 16.80 -7.71
C ILE A 497 42.02 16.61 -6.51
N VAL A 498 40.80 17.14 -6.58
CA VAL A 498 39.79 17.10 -5.50
C VAL A 498 38.54 16.34 -5.96
N ALA A 499 38.70 15.12 -6.46
CA ALA A 499 37.57 14.23 -6.79
C ALA A 499 36.86 13.65 -5.55
N GLY A 500 37.12 14.21 -4.35
CA GLY A 500 36.65 13.70 -3.08
C GLY A 500 35.44 14.41 -2.46
N TRP A 501 35.25 15.73 -2.62
CA TRP A 501 34.23 16.45 -1.84
C TRP A 501 33.53 17.59 -2.59
N ALA A 502 32.18 17.47 -2.65
CA ALA A 502 31.12 18.46 -2.86
C ALA A 502 30.69 18.86 -4.30
N ASN A 503 29.44 18.46 -4.61
CA ASN A 503 28.50 18.96 -5.62
C ASN A 503 28.75 18.54 -7.08
N THR A 504 28.32 17.33 -7.41
CA THR A 504 28.07 16.98 -8.81
C THR A 504 26.83 17.73 -9.35
N PRO A 505 26.77 18.10 -10.65
CA PRO A 505 25.61 18.80 -11.24
C PRO A 505 24.26 18.10 -10.99
N HIS A 506 24.26 16.77 -10.96
CA HIS A 506 23.06 15.97 -10.70
C HIS A 506 22.57 16.07 -9.25
N GLU A 507 23.46 16.25 -8.27
CA GLU A 507 23.06 16.41 -6.86
C GLU A 507 22.26 17.69 -6.64
N ASP A 508 22.66 18.78 -7.29
CA ASP A 508 21.96 20.06 -7.22
C ASP A 508 20.56 19.99 -7.87
N LEU A 509 20.45 19.27 -8.99
CA LEU A 509 19.16 19.08 -9.67
C LEU A 509 18.18 18.26 -8.84
N ARG A 510 18.64 17.17 -8.20
CA ARG A 510 17.79 16.31 -7.35
C ARG A 510 17.28 17.05 -6.11
N ILE A 511 18.14 17.82 -5.43
CA ILE A 511 17.72 18.58 -4.24
C ILE A 511 16.79 19.75 -4.60
N ARG A 512 17.00 20.41 -5.75
CA ARG A 512 16.08 21.45 -6.26
C ARG A 512 14.73 20.86 -6.65
N ALA A 513 14.70 19.68 -7.26
CA ALA A 513 13.47 18.97 -7.59
C ALA A 513 12.71 18.57 -6.32
N SER A 514 13.40 18.00 -5.32
CA SER A 514 12.81 17.67 -4.01
C SER A 514 12.20 18.90 -3.32
N ALA A 515 12.92 20.03 -3.29
CA ALA A 515 12.41 21.27 -2.70
C ALA A 515 11.15 21.79 -3.41
N LEU A 516 11.11 21.69 -4.75
CA LEU A 516 9.95 22.10 -5.54
C LEU A 516 8.74 21.19 -5.32
N SER A 517 8.96 19.89 -5.15
CA SER A 517 7.91 18.92 -4.79
C SER A 517 7.34 19.18 -3.40
N ILE A 518 8.18 19.46 -2.40
CA ILE A 518 7.75 19.82 -1.03
C ILE A 518 6.91 21.10 -1.07
N LEU A 519 7.37 22.11 -1.81
CA LEU A 519 6.66 23.38 -1.94
C LEU A 519 5.32 23.23 -2.68
N GLY A 520 5.28 22.41 -3.73
CA GLY A 520 4.04 22.06 -4.44
C GLY A 520 3.04 21.33 -3.52
N ALA A 521 3.50 20.37 -2.72
CA ALA A 521 2.66 19.68 -1.74
C ALA A 521 2.15 20.62 -0.65
N ALA A 522 2.97 21.58 -0.19
CA ALA A 522 2.58 22.60 0.78
C ALA A 522 1.45 23.49 0.25
N VAL A 523 1.54 23.87 -1.03
CA VAL A 523 0.48 24.59 -1.74
C VAL A 523 -0.80 23.77 -1.84
N GLN A 524 -0.74 22.48 -2.17
CA GLN A 524 -1.94 21.63 -2.24
C GLN A 524 -2.58 21.42 -0.88
N THR A 525 -1.75 21.34 0.17
CA THR A 525 -2.21 21.04 1.52
C THR A 525 -2.97 22.20 2.13
N ASN A 526 -2.40 23.42 2.08
CA ASN A 526 -3.07 24.61 2.55
C ASN A 526 -2.65 25.86 1.74
N PRO A 527 -3.35 26.15 0.63
CA PRO A 527 -3.03 27.31 -0.21
C PRO A 527 -3.21 28.65 0.51
N SER A 528 -4.19 28.74 1.43
CA SER A 528 -4.46 29.97 2.18
C SER A 528 -3.33 30.25 3.19
N GLY A 529 -2.82 29.19 3.84
CA GLY A 529 -1.68 29.26 4.75
C GLY A 529 -0.37 29.64 4.07
N MET A 530 -0.16 29.24 2.81
CA MET A 530 1.00 29.65 2.00
C MET A 530 0.93 31.12 1.56
N GLY A 531 -0.28 31.60 1.27
CA GLY A 531 -0.53 32.97 0.85
C GLY A 531 -0.14 33.29 -0.61
N PRO A 532 -0.67 34.39 -1.18
CA PRO A 532 -0.57 34.70 -2.61
C PRO A 532 0.86 35.00 -3.07
N ARG A 533 1.73 35.52 -2.19
CA ARG A 533 3.13 35.79 -2.50
C ARG A 533 3.87 34.50 -2.83
N VAL A 534 3.79 33.49 -1.97
CA VAL A 534 4.47 32.21 -2.15
C VAL A 534 3.96 31.51 -3.41
N LEU A 535 2.64 31.53 -3.65
CA LEU A 535 2.03 30.97 -4.86
C LEU A 535 2.56 31.65 -6.14
N GLY A 536 2.70 32.97 -6.12
CA GLY A 536 3.32 33.71 -7.22
C GLY A 536 4.79 33.33 -7.43
N GLU A 537 5.56 33.18 -6.35
CA GLU A 537 6.95 32.74 -6.41
C GLU A 537 7.09 31.29 -6.94
N VAL A 538 6.18 30.38 -6.56
CA VAL A 538 6.12 29.01 -7.11
C VAL A 538 5.87 29.03 -8.62
N LEU A 539 4.90 29.82 -9.10
CA LEU A 539 4.64 29.93 -10.53
C LEU A 539 5.83 30.54 -11.28
N ASN A 540 6.39 31.64 -10.78
CA ASN A 540 7.52 32.31 -11.43
C ASN A 540 8.75 31.41 -11.50
N THR A 541 9.08 30.70 -10.41
CA THR A 541 10.22 29.78 -10.37
C THR A 541 9.99 28.56 -11.26
N SER A 542 8.78 28.00 -11.29
CA SER A 542 8.45 26.86 -12.16
C SER A 542 8.53 27.24 -13.64
N LEU A 543 8.00 28.40 -14.04
CA LEU A 543 8.11 28.90 -15.41
C LEU A 543 9.56 29.23 -15.79
N ALA A 544 10.35 29.78 -14.86
CA ALA A 544 11.78 30.01 -15.08
C ALA A 544 12.54 28.70 -15.29
N ILE A 545 12.26 27.65 -14.51
CA ILE A 545 12.84 26.32 -14.68
C ILE A 545 12.51 25.75 -16.06
N LEU A 546 11.24 25.78 -16.45
CA LEU A 546 10.79 25.23 -17.74
C LEU A 546 11.40 25.95 -18.95
N THR A 547 11.74 27.24 -18.80
CA THR A 547 12.32 28.04 -19.89
C THR A 547 13.84 28.01 -19.91
N GLN A 548 14.50 27.84 -18.75
CA GLN A 548 15.95 28.04 -18.63
C GLN A 548 16.74 26.73 -18.47
N GLU A 549 16.12 25.66 -17.96
CA GLU A 549 16.77 24.39 -17.66
C GLU A 549 16.42 23.35 -18.73
N THR A 550 16.81 23.58 -19.99
CA THR A 550 16.39 22.78 -21.16
C THR A 550 17.27 21.55 -21.44
N SER A 551 18.27 21.25 -20.60
CA SER A 551 19.16 20.09 -20.81
C SER A 551 18.44 18.77 -20.53
N ALA A 552 18.92 17.65 -21.09
CA ALA A 552 18.34 16.33 -20.78
C ALA A 552 18.46 15.98 -19.28
N GLU A 553 19.55 16.38 -18.64
CA GLU A 553 19.86 16.09 -17.24
C GLU A 553 18.91 16.78 -16.25
N SER A 554 18.33 17.93 -16.61
CA SER A 554 17.38 18.68 -15.79
C SER A 554 15.92 18.22 -15.95
N ALA A 555 15.66 17.11 -16.65
CA ALA A 555 14.32 16.57 -16.82
C ALA A 555 13.58 16.37 -15.48
N ILE A 556 14.26 15.85 -14.45
CA ILE A 556 13.68 15.66 -13.11
C ILE A 556 13.17 16.98 -12.49
N LEU A 557 13.91 18.07 -12.71
CA LEU A 557 13.56 19.40 -12.21
C LEU A 557 12.40 20.01 -13.02
N ARG A 558 12.37 19.80 -14.35
CA ARG A 558 11.25 20.24 -15.20
C ARG A 558 9.95 19.50 -14.88
N ARG A 559 10.00 18.19 -14.63
CA ARG A 559 8.84 17.40 -14.16
C ARG A 559 8.28 17.98 -12.86
N ALA A 560 9.14 18.24 -11.88
CA ALA A 560 8.73 18.87 -10.61
C ALA A 560 8.10 20.26 -10.82
N ALA A 561 8.62 21.06 -11.77
CA ALA A 561 8.07 22.37 -12.09
C ALA A 561 6.66 22.30 -12.71
N VAL A 562 6.41 21.35 -13.62
CA VAL A 562 5.07 21.15 -14.19
C VAL A 562 4.08 20.73 -13.09
N VAL A 563 4.48 19.82 -12.21
CA VAL A 563 3.66 19.38 -11.06
C VAL A 563 3.38 20.54 -10.09
N ALA A 564 4.36 21.40 -9.83
CA ALA A 564 4.18 22.58 -8.99
C ALA A 564 3.21 23.61 -9.59
N ILE A 565 3.19 23.79 -10.92
CA ILE A 565 2.15 24.59 -11.60
C ILE A 565 0.78 23.93 -11.40
N SER A 566 0.69 22.61 -11.60
CA SER A 566 -0.55 21.86 -11.38
C SER A 566 -1.07 21.99 -9.94
N ALA A 567 -0.18 22.00 -8.94
CA ALA A 567 -0.54 22.20 -7.55
C ALA A 567 -1.27 23.53 -7.32
N VAL A 568 -0.76 24.63 -7.91
CA VAL A 568 -1.38 25.96 -7.82
C VAL A 568 -2.73 26.00 -8.54
N LEU A 569 -2.87 25.33 -9.69
CA LEU A 569 -4.15 25.24 -10.41
C LEU A 569 -5.18 24.42 -9.62
N ASN A 570 -4.79 23.28 -9.08
CA ASN A 570 -5.68 22.40 -8.30
C ASN A 570 -6.15 23.08 -7.00
N ALA A 571 -5.30 23.90 -6.39
CA ALA A 571 -5.66 24.73 -5.25
C ALA A 571 -6.85 25.67 -5.54
N LEU A 572 -7.04 26.10 -6.79
CA LEU A 572 -8.20 26.93 -7.19
C LEU A 572 -9.48 26.12 -7.40
N VAL A 573 -9.37 24.81 -7.68
CA VAL A 573 -10.49 23.94 -8.08
C VAL A 573 -11.09 23.16 -6.90
N ARG A 574 -10.24 22.68 -5.97
CA ARG A 574 -10.57 21.71 -4.90
C ARG A 574 -11.44 22.23 -3.75
N ALA A 575 -11.95 23.45 -3.81
CA ALA A 575 -12.46 24.10 -2.62
C ALA A 575 -14.00 24.23 -2.64
N ASP A 576 -14.66 23.64 -1.64
CA ASP A 576 -16.11 23.66 -1.45
C ASP A 576 -16.69 25.08 -1.54
N GLU A 577 -17.87 25.21 -2.14
CA GLU A 577 -18.56 26.51 -2.32
C GLU A 577 -19.03 27.12 -0.99
N GLU A 578 -19.06 26.34 0.09
CA GLU A 578 -19.58 26.75 1.40
C GLU A 578 -18.56 27.53 2.26
N ASP A 579 -17.26 27.49 1.91
CA ASP A 579 -16.20 28.13 2.68
C ASP A 579 -16.16 29.66 2.45
N ARG A 580 -16.63 30.43 3.43
CA ARG A 580 -16.60 31.92 3.40
C ARG A 580 -15.18 32.47 3.45
N GLU A 581 -14.29 31.90 4.26
CA GLU A 581 -12.85 32.24 4.26
C GLU A 581 -12.16 31.81 2.96
N GLY A 582 -12.67 30.76 2.32
CA GLY A 582 -12.31 30.30 0.98
C GLY A 582 -12.30 31.40 -0.09
N ARG A 583 -13.25 32.33 -0.03
CA ARG A 583 -13.51 33.28 -1.13
C ARG A 583 -12.46 34.38 -1.28
N THR A 584 -11.91 34.90 -0.18
CA THR A 584 -10.94 36.00 -0.20
C THR A 584 -9.60 35.56 -0.73
N TRP A 585 -9.02 34.48 -0.20
CA TRP A 585 -7.73 34.00 -0.68
C TRP A 585 -7.84 33.45 -2.12
N ARG A 586 -8.94 32.78 -2.51
CA ARG A 586 -9.17 32.36 -3.90
C ARG A 586 -9.14 33.54 -4.88
N GLY A 587 -9.66 34.70 -4.48
CA GLY A 587 -9.57 35.93 -5.26
C GLY A 587 -8.14 36.39 -5.46
N ASP A 588 -7.30 36.30 -4.43
CA ASP A 588 -5.89 36.69 -4.51
C ASP A 588 -5.05 35.69 -5.30
N VAL A 589 -5.29 34.39 -5.13
CA VAL A 589 -4.66 33.34 -5.97
C VAL A 589 -5.08 33.49 -7.42
N TRP A 590 -6.36 33.79 -7.67
CA TRP A 590 -6.83 34.07 -9.02
C TRP A 590 -6.17 35.30 -9.62
N LYS A 591 -6.01 36.41 -8.89
CA LYS A 591 -5.28 37.59 -9.40
C LYS A 591 -3.85 37.23 -9.79
N VAL A 592 -3.17 36.43 -8.96
CA VAL A 592 -1.82 35.93 -9.24
C VAL A 592 -1.80 35.10 -10.52
N LEU A 593 -2.73 34.14 -10.65
CA LEU A 593 -2.83 33.30 -11.85
C LEU A 593 -3.18 34.14 -13.09
N GLN A 594 -4.23 34.96 -13.02
CA GLN A 594 -4.74 35.80 -14.12
C GLN A 594 -3.64 36.69 -14.70
N ALA A 595 -2.78 37.27 -13.85
CA ALA A 595 -1.64 38.07 -14.27
C ALA A 595 -0.53 37.28 -14.98
N ARG A 596 -0.62 35.93 -15.02
CA ARG A 596 0.38 35.01 -15.58
C ARG A 596 -0.20 33.99 -16.57
N VAL A 597 -1.51 33.95 -16.79
CA VAL A 597 -2.17 32.96 -17.68
C VAL A 597 -1.52 32.92 -19.07
N GLY A 598 -1.23 34.09 -19.65
CA GLY A 598 -0.59 34.17 -20.97
C GLY A 598 0.79 33.53 -21.00
N ASP A 599 1.61 33.76 -19.97
CA ASP A 599 2.94 33.16 -19.85
C ASP A 599 2.86 31.66 -19.59
N ILE A 600 1.96 31.23 -18.71
CA ILE A 600 1.79 29.80 -18.40
C ILE A 600 1.36 29.05 -19.66
N LYS A 601 0.36 29.55 -20.39
CA LYS A 601 -0.11 28.92 -21.63
C LYS A 601 0.98 28.87 -22.69
N ARG A 602 1.74 29.97 -22.87
CA ARG A 602 2.84 30.04 -23.83
C ARG A 602 3.96 29.06 -23.49
N VAL A 603 4.38 28.99 -22.23
CA VAL A 603 5.49 28.13 -21.78
C VAL A 603 5.07 26.66 -21.82
N LEU A 604 3.90 26.30 -21.28
CA LEU A 604 3.41 24.92 -21.32
C LEU A 604 3.19 24.42 -22.74
N GLY A 605 2.58 25.24 -23.62
CA GLY A 605 2.39 24.89 -25.03
C GLY A 605 3.71 24.69 -25.78
N TYR A 606 4.74 25.49 -25.47
CA TYR A 606 6.08 25.29 -26.01
C TYR A 606 6.69 23.97 -25.50
N VAL A 607 6.74 23.77 -24.18
CA VAL A 607 7.31 22.58 -23.53
C VAL A 607 6.64 21.30 -24.02
N ARG A 608 5.30 21.28 -24.13
CA ARG A 608 4.50 20.16 -24.65
C ARG A 608 5.00 19.64 -26.00
N VAL A 609 5.52 20.52 -26.85
CA VAL A 609 5.98 20.16 -28.20
C VAL A 609 7.48 19.92 -28.24
N THR A 610 8.26 20.77 -27.58
CA THR A 610 9.71 20.85 -27.82
C THR A 610 10.58 20.16 -26.77
N ASP A 611 10.03 19.74 -25.63
CA ASP A 611 10.84 19.13 -24.57
C ASP A 611 11.41 17.77 -25.01
N VAL A 612 12.65 17.50 -24.59
CA VAL A 612 13.36 16.25 -24.88
C VAL A 612 12.81 15.07 -24.07
N ASP A 613 12.16 15.34 -22.93
CA ASP A 613 11.59 14.34 -22.04
C ASP A 613 10.11 14.09 -22.35
N GLY A 614 9.77 12.85 -22.73
CA GLY A 614 8.39 12.48 -23.10
C GLY A 614 7.36 12.71 -22.00
N LEU A 615 7.74 12.46 -20.74
CA LEU A 615 6.85 12.62 -19.60
C LEU A 615 6.61 14.10 -19.28
N VAL A 616 7.63 14.96 -19.38
CA VAL A 616 7.46 16.42 -19.26
C VAL A 616 6.45 16.94 -20.30
N ARG A 617 6.51 16.44 -21.54
CA ARG A 617 5.56 16.85 -22.60
C ARG A 617 4.12 16.47 -22.26
N GLU A 618 3.91 15.23 -21.81
CA GLU A 618 2.59 14.73 -21.41
C GLU A 618 2.04 15.52 -20.21
N GLN A 619 2.83 15.67 -19.15
CA GLN A 619 2.46 16.44 -17.97
C GLN A 619 2.14 17.89 -18.33
N ALA A 620 2.92 18.53 -19.21
CA ALA A 620 2.67 19.90 -19.64
C ALA A 620 1.33 20.02 -20.40
N GLY A 621 0.99 19.01 -21.22
CA GLY A 621 -0.30 18.94 -21.92
C GLY A 621 -1.48 18.84 -20.95
N VAL A 622 -1.40 17.95 -19.95
CA VAL A 622 -2.45 17.81 -18.91
C VAL A 622 -2.64 19.12 -18.15
N VAL A 623 -1.55 19.79 -17.76
CA VAL A 623 -1.63 21.05 -17.02
C VAL A 623 -2.17 22.20 -17.89
N GLU A 624 -1.87 22.21 -19.19
CA GLU A 624 -2.44 23.16 -20.16
C GLU A 624 -3.96 23.00 -20.29
N GLU A 625 -4.45 21.76 -20.38
CA GLU A 625 -5.88 21.44 -20.43
C GLU A 625 -6.59 21.82 -19.12
N ASN A 626 -5.96 21.51 -17.97
CA ASN A 626 -6.46 21.93 -16.67
C ASN A 626 -6.54 23.45 -16.53
N LEU A 627 -5.56 24.18 -17.05
CA LEU A 627 -5.60 25.65 -17.08
C LEU A 627 -6.81 26.14 -17.90
N ALA A 628 -7.08 25.56 -19.07
CA ALA A 628 -8.24 25.92 -19.88
C ALA A 628 -9.56 25.69 -19.12
N ALA A 629 -9.71 24.53 -18.48
CA ALA A 629 -10.89 24.21 -17.68
C ALA A 629 -11.10 25.19 -16.51
N VAL A 630 -10.02 25.60 -15.84
CA VAL A 630 -10.06 26.60 -14.76
C VAL A 630 -10.51 27.97 -15.28
N LEU A 631 -10.04 28.39 -16.46
CA LEU A 631 -10.45 29.64 -17.10
C LEU A 631 -11.94 29.60 -17.48
N GLU A 632 -12.40 28.52 -18.10
CA GLU A 632 -13.80 28.32 -18.51
C GLU A 632 -14.73 28.34 -17.30
N ARG A 633 -14.40 27.59 -16.22
CA ARG A 633 -15.19 27.56 -14.98
C ARG A 633 -15.38 28.96 -14.36
N ARG A 634 -14.36 29.82 -14.43
CA ARG A 634 -14.44 31.20 -13.89
C ARG A 634 -15.16 32.18 -14.81
N MET A 635 -15.10 31.98 -16.13
CA MET A 635 -15.86 32.77 -17.09
C MET A 635 -17.36 32.41 -17.04
N LEU A 636 -17.70 31.14 -16.81
CA LEU A 636 -19.07 30.64 -16.71
C LEU A 636 -19.68 30.83 -15.31
N GLY A 637 -18.85 30.90 -14.26
CA GLY A 637 -19.24 31.05 -12.85
C GLY A 637 -19.88 32.38 -12.44
N GLY A 638 -20.34 33.20 -13.39
CA GLY A 638 -21.32 34.27 -13.14
C GLY A 638 -22.76 33.76 -13.06
N ALA A 639 -23.08 32.58 -13.62
CA ALA A 639 -24.41 31.98 -13.55
C ALA A 639 -24.38 30.51 -14.02
N ALA A 640 -24.22 29.56 -13.09
CA ALA A 640 -24.89 28.25 -13.11
C ALA A 640 -24.25 27.30 -12.08
N SER A 641 -25.11 26.74 -11.22
CA SER A 641 -24.83 25.59 -10.37
C SER A 641 -24.76 24.33 -11.23
N VAL A 642 -23.73 23.49 -11.09
CA VAL A 642 -23.77 22.12 -11.62
C VAL A 642 -22.99 21.15 -10.72
N ARG A 643 -23.69 20.07 -10.40
CA ARG A 643 -23.40 19.02 -9.43
C ARG A 643 -22.71 17.79 -10.05
N ASP A 644 -22.06 17.91 -11.21
CA ASP A 644 -21.79 16.74 -12.06
C ASP A 644 -20.44 16.73 -12.81
N MET A 645 -19.37 17.25 -12.20
CA MET A 645 -18.00 17.15 -12.76
C MET A 645 -16.93 16.69 -11.76
N GLY A 646 -17.32 16.25 -10.56
CA GLY A 646 -16.36 15.74 -9.57
C GLY A 646 -15.63 14.46 -10.01
N GLY A 647 -16.21 13.68 -10.93
CA GLY A 647 -15.70 12.36 -11.32
C GLY A 647 -14.54 12.33 -12.32
N ARG A 648 -14.19 13.44 -12.99
CA ARG A 648 -13.02 13.50 -13.90
C ARG A 648 -11.80 14.19 -13.29
N LEU A 649 -11.95 14.75 -12.10
CA LEU A 649 -10.92 15.55 -11.41
C LEU A 649 -10.07 14.73 -10.42
N LEU A 650 -10.39 13.45 -10.22
CA LEU A 650 -9.65 12.52 -9.38
C LEU A 650 -8.95 11.49 -10.25
N GLY A 651 -7.90 11.94 -10.95
CA GLY A 651 -6.74 11.09 -11.08
C GLY A 651 -6.10 11.02 -9.70
N GLU A 652 -6.55 10.07 -8.88
CA GLU A 652 -5.82 9.64 -7.70
C GLU A 652 -4.42 9.25 -8.16
N THR A 653 -3.46 10.17 -8.04
CA THR A 653 -2.11 9.74 -7.70
C THR A 653 -2.26 9.06 -6.36
N ALA A 654 -2.19 7.73 -6.38
CA ALA A 654 -2.27 6.88 -5.21
C ALA A 654 -1.52 7.48 -4.00
N PRO A 655 -1.91 7.17 -2.75
CA PRO A 655 -1.12 7.47 -1.56
C PRO A 655 0.20 6.65 -1.49
N GLY A 656 0.68 6.14 -2.62
CA GLY A 656 2.01 5.58 -2.78
C GLY A 656 3.01 6.71 -2.93
N GLY A 657 4.03 6.71 -2.08
CA GLY A 657 5.13 7.66 -2.09
C GLY A 657 5.59 7.96 -3.52
N ILE A 658 5.73 9.25 -3.80
CA ILE A 658 6.37 9.77 -4.99
C ILE A 658 7.78 9.15 -5.05
N GLN A 659 7.94 8.04 -5.78
CA GLN A 659 9.23 7.61 -6.29
C GLN A 659 9.63 8.58 -7.40
N VAL A 660 10.05 9.77 -6.97
CA VAL A 660 10.89 10.67 -7.76
C VAL A 660 12.22 10.72 -7.02
N LEU A 661 12.94 9.59 -7.01
CA LEU A 661 14.36 9.52 -6.72
C LEU A 661 15.06 8.42 -7.50
#